data_AF-A0A7D9IK86-F1
#
_entry.id   AF-A0A7D9IK86-F1
#
_cell.length_a   1.000
_cell.length_b   1.000
_cell.length_c   1.000
_cell.angle_alpha   90.00
_cell.angle_beta   90.00
_cell.angle_gamma   90.00
#
_symmetry.space_group_name_H-M   'P 1'
#
loop_
_entity.id
_entity.type
_entity.pdbx_description
1 polymer ?
#
loop_
_entity_poly.entity_id
_entity_poly.type
_entity_poly.pdbx_seq_one_letter_code
_entity_poly.pdbx_strand_id
1 'polypeptide(L)'
;FSPLKKAEEMLKKQKINEARSLASRFMLANPFCIGVIPYENVGKDTLTMCVYVDSDGNGIPQDIQDAAKEMFADYVIDWIDLQQRPPCKIVSELPSSKKQNGKELSDLSRTIEKNLHVFDKRLNVTAVCASYKVTDFKEEDTLCVTVFVMEKGRVPAGETDIELEEKLNHYQFDVVEGYYKSTRKLSSSDMMAHADPLRGGVGIGVKGLPGAGTLGGFLEDEEGNCYILSNQHVLHPCEVKNNPPNDTSDAKVKDCTNDVVRGAGISGELSEDVEGNSFNRSNQHVFHLPEVGNNTNVVELDNSTNKFNIIEQPSQSDYEKMFQDAKDTLDKHVDKKSNFENPNPERGPRQERNPKYLNRMRETYDENIKQAQIELRKIEKGKPREIGKYVYGLQGNVKLDDLEIYVDAAIAELNECELQCMKYDKGLESNTNCPVYGFENIEDFSPNGETIDLENFHRELRMKESERFFVKIGRGTGFTDDGFIDTSMKELFVKMPAAPENKIPAPENKIPAPEAGATASFDIPLPFCENCIQSFVSEKEKIDQKEYFELSKNCMKCDKRIGKKDGEKKNDDVEDHVRFFWARNCVVIRKQKESFCKPGDSGALVFGKDNRAWGLLFGTYDVGIKNSDYCLASPLSAVLKALEQKTGKKGLKLWCERDEETKEKKGNDEKKENEENVENDESEEKKENEEKKENEEKKENEEKKENEEKKTKKM
;
A
#
# COMPACT_ATOMS: atom_id res chain seq x y z
N PHE A 1 43.94 -1.04 -28.19
CA PHE A 1 43.99 -0.66 -26.76
C PHE A 1 44.62 -1.79 -25.97
N SER A 2 45.57 -1.52 -25.08
CA SER A 2 46.16 -2.58 -24.23
C SER A 2 45.08 -3.11 -23.27
N PRO A 3 45.10 -4.40 -22.90
CA PRO A 3 44.17 -4.97 -21.91
C PRO A 3 44.14 -4.19 -20.59
N LEU A 4 45.29 -3.64 -20.17
CA LEU A 4 45.43 -2.83 -18.98
C LEU A 4 44.55 -1.56 -19.02
N LYS A 5 44.62 -0.78 -20.12
CA LYS A 5 43.80 0.43 -20.29
C LYS A 5 42.30 0.13 -20.26
N LYS A 6 41.89 -1.02 -20.80
CA LYS A 6 40.48 -1.44 -20.79
C LYS A 6 40.03 -1.80 -19.36
N ALA A 7 40.88 -2.45 -18.58
CA ALA A 7 40.60 -2.78 -17.19
C ALA A 7 40.52 -1.52 -16.30
N GLU A 8 41.44 -0.57 -16.50
CA GLU A 8 41.41 0.75 -15.83
C GLU A 8 40.11 1.52 -16.15
N GLU A 9 39.69 1.53 -17.41
CA GLU A 9 38.45 2.18 -17.83
C GLU A 9 37.21 1.50 -17.22
N MET A 10 37.19 0.17 -17.13
CA MET A 10 36.11 -0.58 -16.49
C MET A 10 36.02 -0.27 -14.99
N LEU A 11 37.17 -0.28 -14.30
CA LEU A 11 37.23 0.05 -12.87
C LEU A 11 36.78 1.49 -12.62
N LYS A 12 37.19 2.42 -13.48
CA LYS A 12 36.75 3.82 -13.42
C LYS A 12 35.23 3.94 -13.57
N LYS A 13 34.64 3.28 -14.58
CA LYS A 13 33.17 3.23 -14.76
C LYS A 13 32.45 2.63 -13.56
N GLN A 14 33.00 1.57 -12.97
CA GLN A 14 32.44 0.95 -11.77
C GLN A 14 32.40 1.93 -10.60
N LYS A 15 33.51 2.63 -10.32
CA LYS A 15 33.57 3.66 -9.26
C LYS A 15 32.57 4.80 -9.49
N ILE A 16 32.41 5.25 -10.73
CA ILE A 16 31.44 6.29 -11.09
C ILE A 16 30.00 5.81 -10.80
N ASN A 17 29.67 4.58 -11.18
CA ASN A 17 28.34 4.01 -10.94
C ASN A 17 28.05 3.84 -9.45
N GLU A 18 29.05 3.42 -8.68
CA GLU A 18 28.95 3.31 -7.22
C GLU A 18 28.72 4.69 -6.57
N ALA A 19 29.50 5.70 -6.96
CA ALA A 19 29.33 7.07 -6.48
C ALA A 19 27.94 7.62 -6.79
N ARG A 20 27.42 7.40 -8.00
CA ARG A 20 26.06 7.79 -8.39
C ARG A 20 24.99 7.08 -7.55
N SER A 21 25.16 5.78 -7.30
CA SER A 21 24.24 5.01 -6.45
C SER A 21 24.23 5.51 -5.00
N LEU A 22 25.38 5.87 -4.45
CA LEU A 22 25.50 6.49 -3.13
C LEU A 22 24.84 7.88 -3.10
N ALA A 23 25.10 8.72 -4.11
CA ALA A 23 24.49 10.03 -4.26
C ALA A 23 22.96 9.96 -4.22
N SER A 24 22.34 9.07 -5.01
CA SER A 24 20.88 8.89 -5.02
C SER A 24 20.34 8.49 -3.64
N ARG A 25 21.00 7.54 -2.95
CA ARG A 25 20.59 7.13 -1.60
C ARG A 25 20.69 8.27 -0.59
N PHE A 26 21.75 9.07 -0.69
CA PHE A 26 21.95 10.22 0.19
C PHE A 26 20.85 11.26 0.02
N MET A 27 20.53 11.63 -1.23
CA MET A 27 19.48 12.61 -1.54
C MET A 27 18.12 12.15 -1.02
N LEU A 28 17.79 10.87 -1.18
CA LEU A 28 16.53 10.30 -0.68
C LEU A 28 16.43 10.37 0.86
N ALA A 29 17.54 10.18 1.56
CA ALA A 29 17.57 10.24 3.02
C ALA A 29 17.62 11.67 3.59
N ASN A 30 17.96 12.68 2.78
CA ASN A 30 18.24 14.04 3.24
C ASN A 30 17.47 15.07 2.39
N PRO A 31 16.21 15.40 2.74
CA PRO A 31 15.34 16.25 1.93
C PRO A 31 15.83 17.69 1.71
N PHE A 32 16.76 18.19 2.53
CA PHE A 32 17.40 19.51 2.33
C PHE A 32 18.56 19.48 1.32
N CYS A 33 19.03 18.29 0.94
CA CYS A 33 20.04 18.11 -0.09
C CYS A 33 19.36 18.20 -1.47
N ILE A 34 19.63 19.28 -2.21
CA ILE A 34 19.08 19.51 -3.55
C ILE A 34 19.72 18.58 -4.58
N GLY A 35 20.99 18.23 -4.40
CA GLY A 35 21.70 17.37 -5.34
C GLY A 35 23.01 16.84 -4.79
N VAL A 36 23.40 15.62 -5.19
CA VAL A 36 24.77 15.13 -5.03
C VAL A 36 25.31 14.70 -6.37
N ILE A 37 26.35 15.40 -6.87
CA ILE A 37 26.92 15.14 -8.19
C ILE A 37 28.37 14.69 -8.05
N PRO A 38 28.74 13.48 -8.53
CA PRO A 38 30.12 13.07 -8.59
C PRO A 38 30.83 13.75 -9.77
N TYR A 39 32.00 14.32 -9.52
CA TYR A 39 32.88 14.89 -10.54
C TYR A 39 34.25 14.22 -10.53
N GLU A 40 34.85 14.12 -11.71
CA GLU A 40 36.24 13.68 -11.83
C GLU A 40 37.19 14.82 -11.45
N ASN A 41 38.21 14.51 -10.65
CA ASN A 41 39.28 15.45 -10.39
C ASN A 41 40.30 15.37 -11.52
N VAL A 42 40.50 16.48 -12.24
CA VAL A 42 41.50 16.55 -13.32
C VAL A 42 42.88 16.18 -12.74
N GLY A 43 43.45 15.08 -13.23
CA GLY A 43 44.77 14.58 -12.81
C GLY A 43 44.80 13.73 -11.53
N LYS A 44 43.65 13.34 -10.96
CA LYS A 44 43.59 12.41 -9.81
C LYS A 44 42.60 11.27 -10.09
N ASP A 45 42.90 10.06 -9.61
CA ASP A 45 42.03 8.87 -9.70
C ASP A 45 40.90 8.86 -8.65
N THR A 46 40.58 10.02 -8.08
CA THR A 46 39.57 10.19 -7.03
C THR A 46 38.39 11.00 -7.56
N LEU A 47 37.17 10.63 -7.18
CA LEU A 47 35.97 11.42 -7.46
C LEU A 47 35.72 12.39 -6.30
N THR A 48 35.14 13.55 -6.63
CA THR A 48 34.62 14.50 -5.65
C THR A 48 33.10 14.46 -5.68
N MET A 49 32.47 14.20 -4.53
CA MET A 49 31.03 14.28 -4.32
C MET A 49 30.69 15.73 -3.98
N CYS A 50 30.12 16.47 -4.94
CA CYS A 50 29.63 17.82 -4.67
C CYS A 50 28.21 17.72 -4.12
N VAL A 51 28.03 18.12 -2.85
CA VAL A 51 26.75 18.09 -2.13
C VAL A 51 26.16 19.50 -2.14
N TYR A 52 25.07 19.66 -2.88
CA TYR A 52 24.33 20.91 -3.06
C TYR A 52 23.20 20.96 -2.05
N VAL A 53 23.23 21.96 -1.16
CA VAL A 53 22.25 22.12 -0.07
C VAL A 53 21.60 23.48 -0.18
N ASP A 54 20.29 23.52 0.03
CA ASP A 54 19.55 24.76 0.22
C ASP A 54 19.39 24.98 1.72
N SER A 55 20.25 25.82 2.30
CA SER A 55 20.28 26.05 3.75
C SER A 55 19.30 27.12 4.23
N ASP A 56 18.54 27.72 3.30
CA ASP A 56 17.79 28.96 3.53
C ASP A 56 18.68 30.08 4.16
N GLY A 57 19.99 30.05 3.88
CA GLY A 57 20.98 31.02 4.36
C GLY A 57 21.57 30.70 5.74
N ASN A 58 21.12 29.62 6.41
CA ASN A 58 21.59 29.25 7.74
C ASN A 58 22.90 28.44 7.75
N GLY A 59 23.46 28.16 6.56
CA GLY A 59 24.60 27.27 6.41
C GLY A 59 24.19 25.79 6.45
N ILE A 60 25.09 24.92 6.02
CA ILE A 60 24.78 23.49 5.83
C ILE A 60 24.57 22.80 7.19
N PRO A 61 23.40 22.18 7.44
CA PRO A 61 23.12 21.47 8.69
C PRO A 61 24.18 20.41 9.05
N GLN A 62 24.53 20.32 10.34
CA GLN A 62 25.62 19.44 10.82
C GLN A 62 25.29 17.95 10.66
N ASP A 63 24.02 17.58 10.85
CA ASP A 63 23.50 16.23 10.63
C ASP A 63 23.70 15.77 9.17
N ILE A 64 23.41 16.64 8.19
CA ILE A 64 23.68 16.37 6.77
C ILE A 64 25.18 16.22 6.53
N GLN A 65 26.01 17.06 7.17
CA GLN A 65 27.46 16.94 7.08
C GLN A 65 27.98 15.60 7.60
N ASP A 66 27.48 15.16 8.74
CA ASP A 66 27.92 13.92 9.38
C ASP A 66 27.43 12.71 8.58
N ALA A 67 26.18 12.71 8.13
CA ALA A 67 25.62 11.67 7.27
C ALA A 67 26.39 11.56 5.94
N ALA A 68 26.80 12.68 5.34
CA ALA A 68 27.56 12.66 4.09
C ALA A 68 28.99 12.14 4.31
N LYS A 69 29.66 12.55 5.38
CA LYS A 69 31.00 12.06 5.74
C LYS A 69 30.99 10.56 5.99
N GLU A 70 29.94 10.05 6.63
CA GLU A 70 29.75 8.61 6.81
C GLU A 70 29.49 7.90 5.47
N MET A 71 28.53 8.37 4.69
CA MET A 71 28.11 7.70 3.44
C MET A 71 29.17 7.79 2.34
N PHE A 72 29.95 8.88 2.29
CA PHE A 72 30.94 9.15 1.26
C PHE A 72 32.38 9.12 1.80
N ALA A 73 32.66 8.32 2.83
CA ALA A 73 33.98 8.24 3.47
C ALA A 73 35.15 7.97 2.51
N ASP A 74 34.90 7.27 1.39
CA ASP A 74 35.89 6.96 0.37
C ASP A 74 36.05 8.04 -0.72
N TYR A 75 35.32 9.15 -0.61
CA TYR A 75 35.28 10.21 -1.60
C TYR A 75 35.68 11.56 -0.99
N VAL A 76 36.17 12.47 -1.84
CA VAL A 76 36.33 13.88 -1.42
C VAL A 76 34.94 14.51 -1.45
N ILE A 77 34.54 15.19 -0.38
CA ILE A 77 33.25 15.90 -0.34
C ILE A 77 33.52 17.38 -0.57
N ASP A 78 32.76 17.98 -1.48
CA ASP A 78 32.74 19.42 -1.72
C ASP A 78 31.34 19.96 -1.40
N TRP A 79 31.29 21.03 -0.64
CA TRP A 79 30.06 21.53 -0.02
C TRP A 79 29.60 22.79 -0.73
N ILE A 80 28.39 22.78 -1.26
CA ILE A 80 27.86 23.90 -2.03
C ILE A 80 26.53 24.33 -1.41
N ASP A 81 26.58 25.43 -0.66
CA ASP A 81 25.39 26.13 -0.19
C ASP A 81 24.88 27.04 -1.31
N LEU A 82 23.70 26.69 -1.85
CA LEU A 82 23.11 27.38 -3.00
C LEU A 82 22.71 28.83 -2.67
N GLN A 83 22.44 29.15 -1.41
CA GLN A 83 22.08 30.51 -0.96
C GLN A 83 23.31 31.42 -0.83
N GLN A 84 24.47 30.83 -0.52
CA GLN A 84 25.71 31.57 -0.32
C GLN A 84 26.55 31.74 -1.60
N ARG A 85 26.13 31.14 -2.72
CA ARG A 85 26.87 31.15 -3.98
C ARG A 85 26.32 32.23 -4.95
N PRO A 86 26.90 33.43 -5.00
CA PRO A 86 26.67 34.33 -6.14
C PRO A 86 27.33 33.72 -7.40
N PRO A 87 26.68 33.64 -8.58
CA PRO A 87 25.35 34.14 -8.97
C PRO A 87 24.32 33.00 -9.19
N CYS A 88 24.29 31.98 -8.34
CA CYS A 88 23.35 30.87 -8.50
C CYS A 88 21.92 31.40 -8.39
N LYS A 89 21.22 31.48 -9.52
CA LYS A 89 19.87 32.02 -9.55
C LYS A 89 18.91 30.94 -9.07
N ILE A 90 18.28 31.18 -7.93
CA ILE A 90 17.17 30.36 -7.45
C ILE A 90 15.96 30.71 -8.28
N VAL A 91 15.55 29.80 -9.15
CA VAL A 91 14.37 29.99 -9.99
C VAL A 91 13.23 29.22 -9.36
N SER A 92 12.35 29.91 -8.63
CA SER A 92 11.16 29.32 -8.00
C SER A 92 9.97 29.22 -8.96
N GLU A 93 9.96 30.10 -9.96
CA GLU A 93 9.02 30.09 -11.07
C GLU A 93 9.86 30.10 -12.35
N LEU A 94 9.73 29.06 -13.17
CA LEU A 94 10.14 29.18 -14.57
C LEU A 94 9.44 30.43 -15.08
N PRO A 95 10.12 31.32 -15.81
CA PRO A 95 9.50 32.54 -16.32
C PRO A 95 8.19 32.14 -16.99
N SER A 96 7.10 32.32 -16.23
CA SER A 96 5.78 32.01 -16.72
C SER A 96 5.67 32.93 -17.91
N SER A 97 5.26 32.39 -19.05
CA SER A 97 5.04 33.14 -20.27
C SER A 97 4.19 34.36 -19.92
N LYS A 98 4.83 35.48 -19.59
CA LYS A 98 4.17 36.72 -19.18
C LYS A 98 3.58 37.26 -20.46
N LYS A 99 2.44 36.70 -20.87
CA LYS A 99 1.63 37.03 -22.05
C LYS A 99 2.41 37.35 -23.33
N GLN A 100 3.63 36.82 -23.50
CA GLN A 100 4.24 36.76 -24.82
C GLN A 100 3.65 35.54 -25.50
N ASN A 101 2.45 35.72 -26.09
CA ASN A 101 1.77 34.78 -26.98
C ASN A 101 2.54 34.61 -28.29
N GLY A 102 3.87 34.45 -28.22
CA GLY A 102 4.71 34.13 -29.35
C GLY A 102 4.49 32.67 -29.71
N LYS A 103 3.87 32.41 -30.86
CA LYS A 103 3.74 31.07 -31.44
C LYS A 103 5.09 30.31 -31.42
N GLU A 104 6.18 31.03 -31.64
CA GLU A 104 7.55 30.50 -31.65
C GLU A 104 7.99 29.93 -30.29
N LEU A 105 7.68 30.60 -29.18
CA LEU A 105 8.07 30.14 -27.84
C LEU A 105 7.26 28.90 -27.43
N SER A 106 5.98 28.84 -27.81
CA SER A 106 5.15 27.65 -27.63
C SER A 106 5.64 26.47 -28.50
N ASP A 107 6.04 26.72 -29.74
CA ASP A 107 6.60 25.69 -30.62
C ASP A 107 7.96 25.19 -30.11
N LEU A 108 8.79 26.07 -29.53
CA LEU A 108 10.03 25.69 -28.86
C LEU A 108 9.76 24.87 -27.59
N SER A 109 8.83 25.29 -26.72
CA SER A 109 8.45 24.50 -25.53
C SER A 109 8.01 23.08 -25.91
N ARG A 110 7.16 22.93 -26.93
CA ARG A 110 6.75 21.61 -27.44
C ARG A 110 7.93 20.81 -28.00
N THR A 111 8.92 21.49 -28.57
CA THR A 111 10.14 20.86 -29.08
C THR A 111 11.05 20.39 -27.95
N ILE A 112 11.19 21.17 -26.87
CA ILE A 112 11.89 20.78 -25.64
C ILE A 112 11.19 19.58 -25.01
N GLU A 113 9.87 19.62 -24.84
CA GLU A 113 9.07 18.52 -24.26
C GLU A 113 9.31 17.19 -24.99
N LYS A 114 9.30 17.20 -26.34
CA LYS A 114 9.61 16.02 -27.16
C LYS A 114 11.04 15.51 -26.99
N ASN A 115 11.96 16.34 -26.51
CA ASN A 115 13.39 16.05 -26.35
C ASN A 115 13.86 16.08 -24.88
N LEU A 116 12.96 16.11 -23.88
CA LEU A 116 13.32 16.14 -22.46
C LEU A 116 14.28 15.01 -22.06
N HIS A 117 14.10 13.82 -22.66
CA HIS A 117 14.98 12.66 -22.47
C HIS A 117 16.48 12.90 -22.75
N VAL A 118 16.85 13.98 -23.45
CA VAL A 118 18.25 14.38 -23.69
C VAL A 118 18.83 15.08 -22.46
N PHE A 119 18.00 15.82 -21.73
CA PHE A 119 18.37 16.61 -20.56
C PHE A 119 18.19 15.82 -19.26
N ASP A 120 17.12 15.03 -19.13
CA ASP A 120 16.79 14.25 -17.92
C ASP A 120 17.89 13.25 -17.52
N LYS A 121 18.79 12.91 -18.44
CA LYS A 121 19.90 11.99 -18.19
C LYS A 121 21.17 12.67 -17.67
N ARG A 122 21.16 14.00 -17.54
CA ARG A 122 22.33 14.81 -17.18
C ARG A 122 22.24 15.21 -15.73
N LEU A 123 23.18 14.73 -14.91
CA LEU A 123 23.19 14.96 -13.46
C LEU A 123 23.33 16.45 -13.09
N ASN A 124 23.97 17.24 -13.96
CA ASN A 124 24.19 18.67 -13.73
C ASN A 124 23.04 19.56 -14.20
N VAL A 125 22.03 19.03 -14.91
CA VAL A 125 20.91 19.83 -15.43
C VAL A 125 19.77 19.83 -14.41
N THR A 126 19.32 21.02 -14.01
CA THR A 126 18.27 21.20 -12.98
C THR A 126 16.92 21.57 -13.59
N ALA A 127 16.91 22.23 -14.75
CA ALA A 127 15.70 22.53 -15.51
C ALA A 127 16.04 22.93 -16.95
N VAL A 128 15.05 22.83 -17.83
CA VAL A 128 15.13 23.29 -19.21
C VAL A 128 13.84 24.02 -19.57
N CYS A 129 13.94 25.18 -20.20
CA CYS A 129 12.78 25.90 -20.70
C CYS A 129 13.05 26.65 -22.01
N ALA A 130 11.97 26.99 -22.71
CA ALA A 130 12.03 27.93 -23.82
C ALA A 130 12.11 29.35 -23.25
N SER A 131 13.07 30.13 -23.68
CA SER A 131 13.17 31.53 -23.29
C SER A 131 13.89 32.36 -24.35
N TYR A 132 14.04 33.64 -24.08
CA TYR A 132 14.96 34.50 -24.79
C TYR A 132 16.33 34.48 -24.10
N LYS A 133 17.39 34.67 -24.87
CA LYS A 133 18.77 34.68 -24.37
C LYS A 133 18.98 35.87 -23.45
N VAL A 134 19.71 35.69 -22.35
CA VAL A 134 20.05 36.78 -21.43
C VAL A 134 21.55 37.05 -21.46
N THR A 135 21.95 38.23 -21.93
CA THR A 135 23.35 38.70 -21.89
C THR A 135 23.43 39.94 -21.01
N ASP A 136 24.37 39.99 -20.07
CA ASP A 136 24.55 41.13 -19.15
C ASP A 136 23.25 41.58 -18.44
N PHE A 137 22.45 40.60 -17.99
CA PHE A 137 21.15 40.80 -17.34
C PHE A 137 20.09 41.48 -18.22
N LYS A 138 20.29 41.54 -19.54
CA LYS A 138 19.32 42.02 -20.51
C LYS A 138 18.82 40.87 -21.38
N GLU A 139 17.50 40.75 -21.47
CA GLU A 139 16.84 39.83 -22.39
C GLU A 139 17.04 40.33 -23.83
N GLU A 140 17.59 39.48 -24.69
CA GLU A 140 17.77 39.74 -26.12
C GLU A 140 16.59 39.16 -26.91
N ASP A 141 16.27 39.67 -28.10
CA ASP A 141 15.20 39.11 -28.96
C ASP A 141 15.56 37.75 -29.61
N THR A 142 16.57 37.05 -29.10
CA THR A 142 17.03 35.76 -29.63
C THR A 142 16.40 34.61 -28.85
N LEU A 143 15.51 33.86 -29.50
CA LEU A 143 14.87 32.67 -28.93
C LEU A 143 15.90 31.55 -28.71
N CYS A 144 15.89 30.95 -27.52
CA CYS A 144 16.85 29.94 -27.10
C CYS A 144 16.24 28.90 -26.15
N VAL A 145 16.92 27.76 -26.03
CA VAL A 145 16.69 26.77 -24.98
C VAL A 145 17.56 27.15 -23.79
N THR A 146 16.95 27.61 -22.71
CA THR A 146 17.69 27.84 -21.47
C THR A 146 17.82 26.53 -20.70
N VAL A 147 19.07 26.16 -20.40
CA VAL A 147 19.42 24.97 -19.62
C VAL A 147 19.99 25.45 -18.30
N PHE A 148 19.24 25.26 -17.22
CA PHE A 148 19.72 25.52 -15.88
C PHE A 148 20.62 24.38 -15.43
N VAL A 149 21.82 24.71 -14.95
CA VAL A 149 22.80 23.75 -14.44
C VAL A 149 23.27 24.13 -13.05
N MET A 150 23.67 23.14 -12.24
CA MET A 150 24.22 23.42 -10.91
C MET A 150 25.55 24.18 -11.00
N GLU A 151 26.42 23.82 -11.94
CA GLU A 151 27.74 24.45 -12.12
C GLU A 151 28.14 24.48 -13.61
N LYS A 152 28.58 25.64 -14.11
CA LYS A 152 29.09 25.80 -15.48
C LYS A 152 30.53 25.31 -15.59
N GLY A 153 30.87 24.83 -16.80
CA GLY A 153 32.24 24.46 -17.14
C GLY A 153 32.76 23.19 -16.47
N ARG A 154 31.89 22.45 -15.78
CA ARG A 154 32.23 21.19 -15.12
C ARG A 154 31.26 20.08 -15.52
N VAL A 155 31.80 19.01 -16.10
CA VAL A 155 31.03 17.84 -16.56
C VAL A 155 31.01 16.77 -15.47
N PRO A 156 29.83 16.26 -15.07
CA PRO A 156 29.73 15.15 -14.11
C PRO A 156 30.53 13.92 -14.55
N ALA A 157 31.04 13.17 -13.59
CA ALA A 157 31.83 11.98 -13.85
C ALA A 157 31.04 10.97 -14.69
N GLY A 158 31.64 10.51 -15.78
CA GLY A 158 31.02 9.57 -16.73
C GLY A 158 30.03 10.21 -17.72
N GLU A 159 29.88 11.53 -17.71
CA GLU A 159 29.15 12.25 -18.75
C GLU A 159 30.12 12.90 -19.76
N THR A 160 29.59 13.23 -20.93
CA THR A 160 30.26 14.09 -21.91
C THR A 160 29.64 15.49 -21.85
N ASP A 161 30.31 16.48 -22.44
CA ASP A 161 29.66 17.74 -22.75
C ASP A 161 28.36 17.49 -23.53
N ILE A 162 27.41 18.40 -23.38
CA ILE A 162 26.13 18.29 -24.06
C ILE A 162 26.33 18.67 -25.53
N GLU A 163 26.77 17.70 -26.33
CA GLU A 163 26.79 17.78 -27.79
C GLU A 163 25.34 17.72 -28.29
N LEU A 164 24.66 18.88 -28.31
CA LEU A 164 23.25 19.03 -28.67
C LEU A 164 23.00 18.95 -30.20
N GLU A 165 23.99 18.45 -30.94
CA GLU A 165 24.31 18.81 -32.33
C GLU A 165 23.44 18.16 -33.42
N GLU A 166 22.33 17.48 -33.11
CA GLU A 166 21.49 16.88 -34.17
C GLU A 166 19.98 17.15 -34.08
N LYS A 167 19.41 17.35 -32.89
CA LYS A 167 17.93 17.42 -32.74
C LYS A 167 17.36 18.80 -32.43
N LEU A 168 18.16 19.70 -31.86
CA LEU A 168 17.72 21.04 -31.45
C LEU A 168 18.45 22.16 -32.19
N ASN A 169 19.26 21.82 -33.21
CA ASN A 169 20.21 22.67 -33.95
C ASN A 169 19.70 24.02 -34.46
N HIS A 170 18.38 24.23 -34.56
CA HIS A 170 17.85 25.52 -35.00
C HIS A 170 17.68 26.53 -33.87
N TYR A 171 17.80 26.11 -32.60
CA TYR A 171 17.69 26.97 -31.44
C TYR A 171 19.04 27.12 -30.75
N GLN A 172 19.36 28.35 -30.33
CA GLN A 172 20.53 28.60 -29.49
C GLN A 172 20.31 28.01 -28.09
N PHE A 173 21.40 27.70 -27.40
CA PHE A 173 21.37 27.29 -26.00
C PHE A 173 21.90 28.40 -25.12
N ASP A 174 21.18 28.69 -24.04
CA ASP A 174 21.66 29.55 -22.97
C ASP A 174 21.84 28.70 -21.71
N VAL A 175 23.08 28.38 -21.38
CA VAL A 175 23.37 27.64 -20.15
C VAL A 175 23.42 28.65 -19.02
N VAL A 176 22.64 28.44 -17.97
CA VAL A 176 22.53 29.36 -16.82
C VAL A 176 22.86 28.60 -15.54
N GLU A 177 23.73 29.16 -14.69
CA GLU A 177 23.93 28.59 -13.36
C GLU A 177 22.73 28.93 -12.49
N GLY A 178 22.06 27.90 -12.02
CA GLY A 178 20.85 28.05 -11.24
C GLY A 178 20.25 26.68 -10.98
N TYR A 179 19.55 26.59 -9.87
CA TYR A 179 18.69 25.45 -9.62
C TYR A 179 17.25 25.91 -9.68
N TYR A 180 16.45 25.10 -10.36
CA TYR A 180 15.02 25.26 -10.32
C TYR A 180 14.51 24.64 -9.03
N LYS A 181 14.23 25.48 -8.02
CA LYS A 181 13.52 25.05 -6.81
C LYS A 181 12.08 24.86 -7.24
N SER A 182 11.77 23.67 -7.76
CA SER A 182 10.39 23.33 -8.09
C SER A 182 9.56 23.56 -6.83
N THR A 183 8.72 24.59 -6.87
CA THR A 183 7.72 24.85 -5.82
C THR A 183 6.71 23.71 -5.74
N ARG A 184 6.71 22.81 -6.74
CA ARG A 184 6.17 21.45 -6.61
C ARG A 184 7.26 20.54 -6.04
N LYS A 185 7.01 20.03 -4.82
CA LYS A 185 7.80 18.98 -4.13
C LYS A 185 8.34 17.94 -5.13
N LEU A 186 9.59 17.46 -4.89
CA LEU A 186 10.41 16.48 -5.64
C LEU A 186 10.14 16.27 -7.15
N SER A 187 11.21 16.35 -7.95
CA SER A 187 11.14 15.95 -9.37
C SER A 187 10.78 14.48 -9.49
N SER A 188 9.75 14.24 -10.29
CA SER A 188 9.10 12.95 -10.52
C SER A 188 10.00 11.83 -11.03
N SER A 189 11.23 12.05 -11.52
CA SER A 189 12.04 10.98 -12.13
C SER A 189 12.58 9.95 -11.13
N ASP A 190 13.00 10.37 -9.94
CA ASP A 190 13.51 9.45 -8.90
C ASP A 190 12.35 8.81 -8.11
N MET A 191 11.23 9.52 -7.99
CA MET A 191 9.96 8.94 -7.55
C MET A 191 9.35 8.00 -8.59
N MET A 192 9.62 8.21 -9.87
CA MET A 192 9.20 7.31 -10.96
C MET A 192 10.04 6.03 -11.04
N ALA A 193 11.19 5.92 -10.37
CA ALA A 193 11.81 4.60 -10.16
C ALA A 193 10.94 3.72 -9.23
N HIS A 194 10.15 4.36 -8.36
CA HIS A 194 9.04 3.80 -7.57
C HIS A 194 7.68 4.17 -8.18
N ALA A 195 7.56 4.16 -9.52
CA ALA A 195 6.43 4.71 -10.29
C ALA A 195 5.02 4.26 -9.91
N ASP A 196 4.87 3.21 -9.09
CA ASP A 196 3.58 2.88 -8.49
C ASP A 196 3.69 3.00 -6.97
N PRO A 197 3.02 3.97 -6.33
CA PRO A 197 2.91 3.98 -4.88
C PRO A 197 2.34 2.63 -4.42
N LEU A 198 2.81 2.14 -3.29
CA LEU A 198 2.28 0.90 -2.72
C LEU A 198 0.81 1.10 -2.32
N ARG A 199 -0.07 0.17 -2.68
CA ARG A 199 -1.53 0.28 -2.44
C ARG A 199 -2.08 -0.94 -1.71
N GLY A 200 -3.21 -0.75 -1.02
CA GLY A 200 -4.04 -1.87 -0.58
C GLY A 200 -4.49 -2.72 -1.77
N GLY A 201 -4.66 -4.02 -1.58
CA GLY A 201 -5.05 -4.95 -2.63
C GLY A 201 -3.91 -5.55 -3.44
N VAL A 202 -2.69 -4.99 -3.39
CA VAL A 202 -1.56 -5.56 -4.13
C VAL A 202 -1.15 -6.91 -3.56
N GLY A 203 -0.57 -7.74 -4.42
CA GLY A 203 -0.03 -9.02 -3.98
C GLY A 203 1.20 -8.83 -3.14
N ILE A 204 1.28 -9.51 -1.99
CA ILE A 204 2.48 -9.50 -1.15
C ILE A 204 2.85 -10.92 -0.72
N GLY A 205 4.11 -11.10 -0.33
CA GLY A 205 4.58 -12.34 0.27
C GLY A 205 5.90 -12.13 0.99
N VAL A 206 6.46 -13.24 1.47
CA VAL A 206 7.75 -13.23 2.16
C VAL A 206 8.86 -13.52 1.18
N LYS A 207 9.95 -12.74 1.26
CA LYS A 207 11.12 -12.90 0.39
C LYS A 207 11.68 -14.32 0.49
N GLY A 208 11.76 -15.01 -0.65
CA GLY A 208 12.27 -16.38 -0.75
C GLY A 208 11.25 -17.48 -0.45
N LEU A 209 10.00 -17.13 -0.12
CA LEU A 209 8.93 -18.10 0.09
C LEU A 209 7.89 -18.03 -1.05
N PRO A 210 7.29 -19.17 -1.45
CA PRO A 210 6.31 -19.22 -2.53
C PRO A 210 4.91 -18.75 -2.11
N GLY A 211 4.68 -18.60 -0.80
CA GLY A 211 3.42 -18.14 -0.25
C GLY A 211 3.16 -16.67 -0.57
N ALA A 212 1.92 -16.37 -0.94
CA ALA A 212 1.51 -15.01 -1.22
C ALA A 212 0.04 -14.78 -0.90
N GLY A 213 -0.29 -13.53 -0.62
CA GLY A 213 -1.63 -13.06 -0.37
C GLY A 213 -1.77 -11.60 -0.78
N THR A 214 -2.62 -10.88 -0.08
CA THR A 214 -3.00 -9.50 -0.36
C THR A 214 -2.50 -8.57 0.74
N LEU A 215 -2.00 -7.39 0.36
CA LEU A 215 -1.80 -6.26 1.27
C LEU A 215 -3.17 -5.72 1.67
N GLY A 216 -3.57 -5.89 2.92
CA GLY A 216 -4.90 -5.45 3.37
C GLY A 216 -4.99 -3.95 3.42
N GLY A 217 -4.16 -3.33 4.24
CA GLY A 217 -4.10 -1.88 4.37
C GLY A 217 -2.84 -1.43 5.09
N PHE A 218 -2.78 -0.14 5.35
CA PHE A 218 -1.70 0.46 6.11
C PHE A 218 -2.23 0.88 7.47
N LEU A 219 -1.42 0.66 8.50
CA LEU A 219 -1.70 1.10 9.86
C LEU A 219 -0.73 2.20 10.27
N GLU A 220 -1.18 3.04 11.19
CA GLU A 220 -0.36 4.01 11.90
C GLU A 220 -0.59 3.82 13.40
N ASP A 221 0.46 3.89 14.22
CA ASP A 221 0.34 3.92 15.68
C ASP A 221 0.37 5.35 16.24
N GLU A 222 0.20 5.51 17.56
CA GLU A 222 0.26 6.82 18.23
C GLU A 222 1.60 7.55 18.07
N GLU A 223 2.68 6.83 17.78
CA GLU A 223 4.02 7.38 17.58
C GLU A 223 4.26 7.83 16.12
N GLY A 224 3.31 7.56 15.21
CA GLY A 224 3.41 7.89 13.80
C GLY A 224 4.22 6.88 12.98
N ASN A 225 4.50 5.69 13.54
CA ASN A 225 5.13 4.61 12.78
C ASN A 225 4.08 3.94 11.89
N CYS A 226 4.47 3.59 10.67
CA CYS A 226 3.57 2.98 9.70
C CYS A 226 3.82 1.49 9.48
N TYR A 227 2.74 0.74 9.34
CA TYR A 227 2.77 -0.71 9.17
C TYR A 227 1.94 -1.15 7.97
N ILE A 228 2.30 -2.30 7.40
CA ILE A 228 1.48 -3.09 6.50
C ILE A 228 0.64 -4.04 7.34
N LEU A 229 -0.66 -4.15 7.06
CA LEU A 229 -1.57 -5.15 7.61
C LEU A 229 -1.88 -6.23 6.57
N SER A 230 -1.74 -7.50 6.95
CA SER A 230 -2.22 -8.65 6.18
C SER A 230 -2.43 -9.84 7.13
N ASN A 231 -2.65 -11.05 6.62
CA ASN A 231 -2.82 -12.24 7.45
C ASN A 231 -1.48 -12.78 7.94
N GLN A 232 -1.51 -13.50 9.07
CA GLN A 232 -0.33 -14.17 9.60
C GLN A 232 0.20 -15.21 8.62
N HIS A 233 -0.67 -16.02 8.02
CA HIS A 233 -0.21 -17.02 7.03
C HIS A 233 0.32 -16.40 5.72
N VAL A 234 0.07 -15.11 5.47
CA VAL A 234 0.60 -14.39 4.31
C VAL A 234 1.98 -13.79 4.62
N LEU A 235 2.13 -13.14 5.78
CA LEU A 235 3.40 -12.52 6.18
C LEU A 235 4.37 -13.49 6.86
N HIS A 236 3.88 -14.67 7.24
CA HIS A 236 4.66 -15.73 7.86
C HIS A 236 4.04 -17.10 7.51
N PRO A 237 4.16 -17.53 6.23
CA PRO A 237 3.66 -18.84 5.83
C PRO A 237 4.42 -19.90 6.63
N CYS A 238 3.69 -20.73 7.38
CA CYS A 238 4.29 -21.85 8.10
C CYS A 238 5.13 -22.66 7.11
N GLU A 239 6.43 -22.80 7.38
CA GLU A 239 7.29 -23.67 6.61
C GLU A 239 6.66 -25.08 6.65
N VAL A 240 6.09 -25.50 5.53
CA VAL A 240 5.75 -26.90 5.34
C VAL A 240 7.09 -27.61 5.41
N LYS A 241 7.37 -28.27 6.53
CA LYS A 241 8.60 -29.04 6.71
C LYS A 241 8.63 -30.10 5.62
N ASN A 242 9.33 -29.80 4.53
CA ASN A 242 9.67 -30.74 3.48
C ASN A 242 10.67 -31.73 4.07
N ASN A 243 10.20 -32.67 4.89
CA ASN A 243 10.96 -33.88 5.16
C ASN A 243 10.90 -34.71 3.87
N PRO A 244 11.98 -34.82 3.07
CA PRO A 244 11.98 -35.76 1.96
C PRO A 244 11.74 -37.16 2.52
N PRO A 245 10.85 -37.98 1.92
CA PRO A 245 10.64 -39.34 2.38
C PRO A 245 11.93 -40.14 2.12
N ASN A 246 12.71 -40.37 3.17
CA ASN A 246 13.71 -41.42 3.20
C ASN A 246 12.97 -42.75 3.33
N ASP A 247 12.48 -43.30 2.21
CA ASP A 247 12.47 -44.75 2.02
C ASP A 247 12.28 -45.11 0.54
N THR A 248 13.28 -45.82 0.03
CA THR A 248 13.34 -46.38 -1.31
C THR A 248 12.46 -47.63 -1.42
N SER A 249 11.28 -47.50 -2.02
CA SER A 249 10.67 -48.58 -2.82
C SER A 249 9.51 -48.05 -3.68
N ASP A 250 9.71 -48.10 -4.99
CA ASP A 250 8.74 -48.11 -6.10
C ASP A 250 7.26 -47.80 -5.78
N ALA A 251 6.96 -46.56 -5.41
CA ALA A 251 5.61 -46.01 -5.47
C ALA A 251 5.63 -44.76 -6.36
N LYS A 252 4.87 -44.80 -7.46
CA LYS A 252 4.58 -43.65 -8.31
C LYS A 252 4.13 -42.49 -7.42
N VAL A 253 4.77 -41.32 -7.61
CA VAL A 253 4.42 -40.04 -7.00
C VAL A 253 2.90 -39.84 -7.03
N LYS A 254 2.25 -39.95 -5.87
CA LYS A 254 0.90 -39.49 -5.61
C LYS A 254 1.04 -38.29 -4.68
N ASP A 255 0.69 -37.12 -5.21
CA ASP A 255 0.58 -35.87 -4.45
C ASP A 255 -0.22 -36.08 -3.16
N CYS A 256 0.31 -35.57 -2.05
CA CYS A 256 -0.26 -35.68 -0.70
C CYS A 256 -1.46 -34.75 -0.46
N THR A 257 -2.31 -34.52 -1.47
CA THR A 257 -3.52 -33.68 -1.34
C THR A 257 -4.82 -34.49 -1.33
N ASN A 258 -4.79 -35.83 -1.26
CA ASN A 258 -5.98 -36.67 -1.49
C ASN A 258 -6.40 -37.67 -0.39
N ASP A 259 -5.80 -37.70 0.79
CA ASP A 259 -6.20 -38.70 1.81
C ASP A 259 -6.68 -38.08 3.14
N VAL A 260 -7.99 -37.74 3.20
CA VAL A 260 -8.86 -38.00 4.38
C VAL A 260 -10.31 -38.20 3.91
N VAL A 261 -10.63 -39.31 3.23
CA VAL A 261 -11.98 -39.93 3.28
C VAL A 261 -11.84 -41.45 3.08
N ARG A 262 -11.68 -42.21 4.16
CA ARG A 262 -12.15 -43.61 4.24
C ARG A 262 -12.57 -43.95 5.66
N GLY A 263 -13.81 -43.56 5.97
CA GLY A 263 -14.50 -43.91 7.21
C GLY A 263 -15.97 -44.19 6.99
N ALA A 264 -16.34 -44.96 5.96
CA ALA A 264 -17.58 -45.72 5.88
C ALA A 264 -17.55 -46.59 4.62
N GLY A 265 -17.58 -47.91 4.79
CA GLY A 265 -17.57 -48.86 3.68
C GLY A 265 -18.86 -48.82 2.86
N ILE A 266 -18.72 -49.02 1.55
CA ILE A 266 -19.54 -49.88 0.70
C ILE A 266 -18.62 -50.25 -0.47
N SER A 267 -18.28 -51.53 -0.57
CA SER A 267 -17.58 -52.12 -1.70
C SER A 267 -18.55 -52.31 -2.86
N GLY A 268 -18.31 -51.65 -3.98
CA GLY A 268 -18.92 -51.95 -5.27
C GLY A 268 -17.84 -51.84 -6.34
N GLU A 269 -17.37 -52.98 -6.82
CA GLU A 269 -16.57 -53.11 -8.04
C GLU A 269 -17.39 -52.58 -9.23
N LEU A 270 -16.78 -51.85 -10.16
CA LEU A 270 -17.17 -51.84 -11.58
C LEU A 270 -16.10 -51.16 -12.46
N SER A 271 -15.50 -52.01 -13.29
CA SER A 271 -15.02 -51.86 -14.68
C SER A 271 -14.26 -50.62 -15.15
N GLU A 272 -13.06 -50.94 -15.66
CA GLU A 272 -12.28 -50.24 -16.67
C GLU A 272 -13.11 -49.96 -17.93
N ASP A 273 -13.05 -48.72 -18.43
CA ASP A 273 -12.83 -48.35 -19.83
C ASP A 273 -13.33 -46.92 -20.12
N VAL A 274 -12.47 -46.16 -20.83
CA VAL A 274 -12.72 -45.10 -21.82
C VAL A 274 -11.65 -44.01 -21.70
N GLU A 275 -10.64 -44.14 -22.56
CA GLU A 275 -9.76 -43.05 -22.99
C GLU A 275 -10.54 -42.04 -23.84
N GLY A 276 -10.34 -40.74 -23.63
CA GLY A 276 -10.82 -39.75 -24.60
C GLY A 276 -10.98 -38.31 -24.10
N ASN A 277 -9.91 -37.53 -24.23
CA ASN A 277 -9.85 -36.09 -24.52
C ASN A 277 -10.39 -35.00 -23.58
N SER A 278 -9.46 -34.08 -23.31
CA SER A 278 -9.58 -32.64 -23.06
C SER A 278 -10.49 -32.16 -21.93
N PHE A 279 -9.88 -31.89 -20.76
CA PHE A 279 -10.40 -30.91 -19.82
C PHE A 279 -9.26 -30.10 -19.19
N ASN A 280 -9.27 -28.78 -19.46
CA ASN A 280 -8.60 -27.79 -18.62
C ASN A 280 -9.16 -27.92 -17.20
N ARG A 281 -8.38 -28.50 -16.29
CA ARG A 281 -8.60 -28.34 -14.85
C ARG A 281 -7.60 -27.29 -14.36
N SER A 282 -8.12 -26.11 -14.05
CA SER A 282 -7.47 -25.20 -13.13
C SER A 282 -7.33 -25.92 -11.79
N ASN A 283 -6.11 -26.02 -11.27
CA ASN A 283 -5.87 -26.49 -9.91
C ASN A 283 -6.44 -25.45 -8.94
N GLN A 284 -7.73 -25.60 -8.58
CA GLN A 284 -8.29 -24.93 -7.41
C GLN A 284 -7.60 -25.55 -6.19
N HIS A 285 -6.56 -24.88 -5.69
CA HIS A 285 -6.07 -25.12 -4.34
C HIS A 285 -7.15 -24.64 -3.37
N VAL A 286 -8.06 -25.55 -3.01
CA VAL A 286 -8.85 -25.39 -1.80
C VAL A 286 -7.86 -25.49 -0.65
N PHE A 287 -7.56 -24.37 -0.01
CA PHE A 287 -6.90 -24.39 1.28
C PHE A 287 -7.88 -25.03 2.25
N HIS A 288 -7.77 -26.34 2.45
CA HIS A 288 -8.27 -26.94 3.66
C HIS A 288 -7.50 -26.27 4.79
N LEU A 289 -8.22 -25.53 5.63
CA LEU A 289 -7.67 -25.05 6.89
C LEU A 289 -6.94 -26.23 7.52
N PRO A 290 -5.68 -26.07 7.97
CA PRO A 290 -5.00 -27.15 8.68
C PRO A 290 -5.97 -27.67 9.71
N GLU A 291 -6.08 -28.98 9.89
CA GLU A 291 -6.87 -29.54 10.99
C GLU A 291 -6.32 -28.89 12.26
N VAL A 292 -6.95 -27.79 12.67
CA VAL A 292 -6.71 -27.12 13.93
C VAL A 292 -7.32 -28.11 14.89
N GLY A 293 -6.52 -29.12 15.27
CA GLY A 293 -6.89 -30.04 16.34
C GLY A 293 -7.41 -29.17 17.48
N ASN A 294 -8.38 -29.69 18.23
CA ASN A 294 -9.14 -28.99 19.30
C ASN A 294 -8.31 -28.25 20.39
N ASN A 295 -7.01 -28.09 20.22
CA ASN A 295 -6.14 -27.23 20.99
C ASN A 295 -6.47 -25.76 20.73
N THR A 296 -7.06 -25.14 21.74
CA THR A 296 -7.31 -23.70 21.95
C THR A 296 -6.05 -22.83 21.98
N ASN A 297 -4.91 -23.31 21.48
CA ASN A 297 -3.64 -22.60 21.62
C ASN A 297 -3.50 -21.58 20.48
N VAL A 298 -3.52 -20.29 20.85
CA VAL A 298 -3.13 -19.20 19.96
C VAL A 298 -1.71 -19.48 19.47
N VAL A 299 -1.53 -19.53 18.15
CA VAL A 299 -0.19 -19.59 17.58
C VAL A 299 0.35 -18.17 17.57
N GLU A 300 1.12 -17.86 18.62
CA GLU A 300 1.87 -16.62 18.75
C GLU A 300 3.29 -16.86 18.28
N LEU A 301 3.72 -16.06 17.30
CA LEU A 301 5.08 -16.10 16.79
C LEU A 301 5.70 -14.73 17.06
N ASP A 302 6.16 -14.55 18.30
CA ASP A 302 7.05 -13.45 18.65
C ASP A 302 8.47 -13.80 18.16
N ASN A 303 8.69 -13.58 16.86
CA ASN A 303 9.95 -13.84 16.20
C ASN A 303 10.83 -12.57 16.19
N SER A 304 11.03 -11.95 17.35
CA SER A 304 12.02 -10.87 17.52
C SER A 304 13.43 -11.22 16.98
N THR A 305 13.73 -12.51 16.82
CA THR A 305 14.99 -13.05 16.28
C THR A 305 15.00 -13.33 14.77
N ASN A 306 13.85 -13.45 14.10
CA ASN A 306 13.75 -13.75 12.67
C ASN A 306 12.91 -12.69 11.94
N LYS A 307 13.53 -11.55 11.62
CA LYS A 307 12.92 -10.51 10.80
C LYS A 307 12.99 -10.93 9.33
N PHE A 308 11.87 -11.35 8.76
CA PHE A 308 11.76 -11.60 7.32
C PHE A 308 11.37 -10.32 6.56
N ASN A 309 11.86 -10.20 5.34
CA ASN A 309 11.52 -9.09 4.47
C ASN A 309 10.24 -9.40 3.69
N ILE A 310 9.30 -8.47 3.70
CA ILE A 310 8.06 -8.53 2.93
C ILE A 310 8.31 -7.91 1.56
N ILE A 311 7.85 -8.59 0.52
CA ILE A 311 7.98 -8.17 -0.87
C ILE A 311 6.62 -7.98 -1.53
N GLU A 312 6.52 -6.98 -2.40
CA GLU A 312 5.46 -6.88 -3.39
C GLU A 312 5.66 -7.96 -4.46
N GLN A 313 4.57 -8.61 -4.86
CA GLN A 313 4.57 -9.74 -5.79
C GLN A 313 4.87 -9.31 -7.23
N PRO A 314 5.38 -10.20 -8.09
CA PRO A 314 5.44 -11.66 -7.96
C PRO A 314 6.35 -12.16 -6.83
N SER A 315 6.07 -13.35 -6.31
CA SER A 315 6.91 -13.99 -5.28
C SER A 315 8.31 -14.16 -5.84
N GLN A 316 9.33 -14.23 -4.98
CA GLN A 316 10.69 -14.44 -5.45
C GLN A 316 10.80 -15.69 -6.34
N SER A 317 10.08 -16.77 -6.01
CA SER A 317 10.03 -17.98 -6.82
C SER A 317 9.30 -17.79 -8.15
N ASP A 318 8.17 -17.07 -8.17
CA ASP A 318 7.44 -16.81 -9.42
C ASP A 318 8.25 -15.91 -10.33
N TYR A 319 8.90 -14.89 -9.76
CA TYR A 319 9.82 -14.02 -10.46
C TYR A 319 10.99 -14.81 -11.05
N GLU A 320 11.65 -15.65 -10.26
CA GLU A 320 12.77 -16.47 -10.71
C GLU A 320 12.35 -17.41 -11.84
N LYS A 321 11.16 -18.01 -11.72
CA LYS A 321 10.58 -18.84 -12.78
C LYS A 321 10.30 -18.02 -14.04
N MET A 322 9.62 -16.87 -13.93
CA MET A 322 9.34 -15.98 -15.06
C MET A 322 10.64 -15.53 -15.75
N PHE A 323 11.64 -15.18 -14.96
CA PHE A 323 12.95 -14.78 -15.44
C PHE A 323 13.66 -15.93 -16.17
N GLN A 324 13.63 -17.13 -15.60
CA GLN A 324 14.23 -18.31 -16.22
C GLN A 324 13.49 -18.71 -17.51
N ASP A 325 12.16 -18.70 -17.53
CA ASP A 325 11.35 -18.98 -18.71
C ASP A 325 11.62 -17.96 -19.85
N ALA A 326 11.77 -16.68 -19.49
CA ALA A 326 12.14 -15.63 -20.45
C ALA A 326 13.56 -15.80 -20.98
N LYS A 327 14.50 -16.19 -20.12
CA LYS A 327 15.88 -16.49 -20.49
C LYS A 327 15.97 -17.71 -21.41
N ASP A 328 15.30 -18.80 -21.07
CA ASP A 328 15.23 -20.02 -21.90
C ASP A 328 14.62 -19.73 -23.27
N THR A 329 13.61 -18.85 -23.32
CA THR A 329 13.02 -18.38 -24.57
C THR A 329 14.04 -17.61 -25.42
N LEU A 330 14.80 -16.69 -24.81
CA LEU A 330 15.87 -15.95 -25.48
C LEU A 330 16.94 -16.90 -26.04
N ASP A 331 17.44 -17.81 -25.20
CA ASP A 331 18.48 -18.78 -25.57
C ASP A 331 18.01 -19.67 -26.73
N LYS A 332 16.76 -20.16 -26.68
CA LYS A 332 16.14 -20.93 -27.77
C LYS A 332 16.09 -20.16 -29.10
N HIS A 333 15.86 -18.85 -29.08
CA HIS A 333 15.86 -18.03 -30.31
C HIS A 333 17.28 -17.77 -30.83
N VAL A 334 18.24 -17.55 -29.93
CA VAL A 334 19.67 -17.42 -30.27
C VAL A 334 20.20 -18.71 -30.88
N ASP A 335 19.88 -19.87 -30.31
CA ASP A 335 20.29 -21.18 -30.82
C ASP A 335 19.67 -21.48 -32.18
N LYS A 336 18.39 -21.15 -32.39
CA LYS A 336 17.74 -21.30 -33.69
C LYS A 336 18.42 -20.43 -34.76
N LYS A 337 18.80 -19.20 -34.41
CA LYS A 337 19.54 -18.32 -35.32
C LYS A 337 20.92 -18.89 -35.63
N SER A 338 21.67 -19.31 -34.62
CA SER A 338 23.00 -19.92 -34.78
C SER A 338 22.96 -21.17 -35.67
N ASN A 339 22.02 -22.08 -35.42
CA ASN A 339 21.82 -23.28 -36.24
C ASN A 339 21.35 -22.98 -37.67
N PHE A 340 20.66 -21.85 -37.88
CA PHE A 340 20.24 -21.40 -39.19
C PHE A 340 21.40 -20.80 -39.99
N GLU A 341 22.26 -20.03 -39.32
CA GLU A 341 23.44 -19.39 -39.94
C GLU A 341 24.59 -20.38 -40.16
N ASN A 342 24.73 -21.38 -39.29
CA ASN A 342 25.74 -22.42 -39.35
C ASN A 342 25.09 -23.81 -39.43
N PRO A 343 24.48 -24.18 -40.58
CA PRO A 343 23.84 -25.47 -40.72
C PRO A 343 24.86 -26.60 -40.60
N ASN A 344 24.56 -27.64 -39.81
CA ASN A 344 25.41 -28.81 -39.67
C ASN A 344 25.72 -29.42 -41.07
N PRO A 345 27.01 -29.52 -41.47
CA PRO A 345 27.42 -30.03 -42.77
C PRO A 345 27.00 -31.48 -43.05
N GLU A 346 26.70 -32.27 -42.01
CA GLU A 346 26.27 -33.68 -42.16
C GLU A 346 24.86 -33.85 -42.72
N ARG A 347 24.03 -32.80 -42.75
CA ARG A 347 22.63 -32.88 -43.24
C ARG A 347 22.48 -32.91 -44.77
N GLY A 348 23.58 -33.13 -45.51
CA GLY A 348 23.62 -33.18 -46.96
C GLY A 348 23.41 -31.81 -47.63
N PRO A 349 23.70 -31.68 -48.93
CA PRO A 349 23.52 -30.44 -49.67
C PRO A 349 22.03 -30.08 -49.73
N ARG A 350 21.58 -29.20 -48.84
CA ARG A 350 20.28 -28.54 -48.97
C ARG A 350 20.28 -27.79 -50.30
N GLN A 351 19.30 -28.08 -51.16
CA GLN A 351 19.00 -27.29 -52.36
C GLN A 351 19.18 -25.80 -52.07
N GLU A 352 19.91 -25.09 -52.94
CA GLU A 352 20.21 -23.67 -52.81
C GLU A 352 18.94 -22.89 -52.42
N ARG A 353 18.85 -22.52 -51.14
CA ARG A 353 17.70 -21.78 -50.64
C ARG A 353 17.78 -20.38 -51.21
N ASN A 354 16.66 -19.92 -51.78
CA ASN A 354 16.52 -18.56 -52.29
C ASN A 354 17.06 -17.53 -51.26
N PRO A 355 18.03 -16.67 -51.62
CA PRO A 355 18.60 -15.68 -50.70
C PRO A 355 17.56 -14.77 -50.03
N LYS A 356 16.46 -14.45 -50.73
CA LYS A 356 15.34 -13.67 -50.17
C LYS A 356 14.60 -14.39 -49.04
N TYR A 357 14.58 -15.72 -49.06
CA TYR A 357 14.03 -16.51 -47.96
C TYR A 357 14.99 -16.50 -46.76
N LEU A 358 16.31 -16.60 -47.02
CA LEU A 358 17.31 -16.58 -45.95
C LEU A 358 17.33 -15.25 -45.19
N ASN A 359 17.26 -14.12 -45.90
CA ASN A 359 17.19 -12.81 -45.27
C ASN A 359 15.92 -12.62 -44.44
N ARG A 360 14.75 -13.02 -44.95
CA ARG A 360 13.49 -12.94 -44.20
C ARG A 360 13.52 -13.76 -42.91
N MET A 361 14.09 -14.96 -42.95
CA MET A 361 14.24 -15.79 -41.75
C MET A 361 15.20 -15.16 -40.74
N ARG A 362 16.31 -14.57 -41.20
CA ARG A 362 17.26 -13.85 -40.33
C ARG A 362 16.58 -12.66 -39.64
N GLU A 363 15.85 -11.84 -40.39
CA GLU A 363 15.07 -10.71 -39.85
C GLU A 363 14.05 -11.19 -38.81
N THR A 364 13.32 -12.28 -39.09
CA THR A 364 12.38 -12.87 -38.13
C THR A 364 13.07 -13.36 -36.85
N TYR A 365 14.26 -13.97 -36.94
CA TYR A 365 15.00 -14.36 -35.73
C TYR A 365 15.49 -13.14 -34.94
N ASP A 366 15.96 -12.10 -35.61
CA ASP A 366 16.41 -10.86 -34.97
C ASP A 366 15.27 -10.14 -34.24
N GLU A 367 14.08 -10.07 -34.85
CA GLU A 367 12.88 -9.53 -34.21
C GLU A 367 12.48 -10.36 -32.98
N ASN A 368 12.48 -11.69 -33.07
CA ASN A 368 12.16 -12.55 -31.93
C ASN A 368 13.17 -12.41 -30.78
N ILE A 369 14.47 -12.34 -31.07
CA ILE A 369 15.52 -12.11 -30.08
C ILE A 369 15.32 -10.74 -29.41
N LYS A 370 15.06 -9.69 -30.21
CA LYS A 370 14.80 -8.35 -29.69
C LYS A 370 13.58 -8.34 -28.77
N GLN A 371 12.51 -9.04 -29.14
CA GLN A 371 11.31 -9.11 -28.30
C GLN A 371 11.55 -9.88 -27.00
N ALA A 372 12.26 -11.01 -27.06
CA ALA A 372 12.66 -11.76 -25.86
C ALA A 372 13.57 -10.94 -24.93
N GLN A 373 14.49 -10.14 -25.48
CA GLN A 373 15.30 -9.20 -24.69
C GLN A 373 14.47 -8.09 -24.04
N ILE A 374 13.44 -7.59 -24.72
CA ILE A 374 12.51 -6.60 -24.15
C ILE A 374 11.75 -7.21 -22.98
N GLU A 375 11.20 -8.40 -23.13
CA GLU A 375 10.48 -9.11 -22.05
C GLU A 375 11.41 -9.43 -20.87
N LEU A 376 12.63 -9.90 -21.13
CA LEU A 376 13.62 -10.14 -20.07
C LEU A 376 13.93 -8.85 -19.30
N ARG A 377 14.15 -7.72 -19.99
CA ARG A 377 14.38 -6.42 -19.32
C ARG A 377 13.15 -5.92 -18.55
N LYS A 378 11.93 -6.20 -19.02
CA LYS A 378 10.71 -5.88 -18.28
C LYS A 378 10.64 -6.68 -16.98
N ILE A 379 10.95 -7.98 -17.05
CA ILE A 379 11.02 -8.85 -15.87
C ILE A 379 12.13 -8.36 -14.95
N GLU A 380 13.35 -8.12 -15.43
CA GLU A 380 14.46 -7.58 -14.62
C GLU A 380 14.11 -6.30 -13.85
N LYS A 381 13.33 -5.42 -14.48
CA LYS A 381 12.81 -4.20 -13.85
C LYS A 381 11.71 -4.50 -12.82
N GLY A 382 10.92 -5.55 -13.01
CA GLY A 382 9.90 -6.04 -12.09
C GLY A 382 10.44 -6.97 -10.99
N LYS A 383 11.71 -6.78 -10.58
CA LYS A 383 12.28 -7.50 -9.43
C LYS A 383 11.40 -7.28 -8.20
N PRO A 384 11.14 -8.31 -7.37
CA PRO A 384 10.30 -8.15 -6.20
C PRO A 384 10.79 -7.00 -5.32
N ARG A 385 9.91 -6.03 -5.13
CA ARG A 385 10.16 -4.80 -4.38
C ARG A 385 10.05 -5.12 -2.90
N GLU A 386 11.07 -4.78 -2.12
CA GLU A 386 11.04 -4.98 -0.67
C GLU A 386 10.30 -3.81 0.00
N ILE A 387 9.14 -4.11 0.58
CA ILE A 387 8.19 -3.09 1.05
C ILE A 387 8.15 -2.93 2.56
N GLY A 388 8.61 -3.93 3.31
CA GLY A 388 8.64 -3.85 4.77
C GLY A 388 9.31 -5.02 5.43
N LYS A 389 9.32 -5.03 6.77
CA LYS A 389 9.90 -6.08 7.61
C LYS A 389 8.87 -6.61 8.58
N TYR A 390 8.71 -7.93 8.64
CA TYR A 390 7.80 -8.56 9.58
C TYR A 390 8.05 -8.09 11.02
N VAL A 391 6.98 -7.76 11.74
CA VAL A 391 7.03 -7.35 13.14
C VAL A 391 6.42 -8.42 14.01
N TYR A 392 5.15 -8.76 13.77
CA TYR A 392 4.39 -9.67 14.62
C TYR A 392 3.18 -10.20 13.88
N GLY A 393 2.69 -11.36 14.31
CA GLY A 393 1.35 -11.79 13.94
C GLY A 393 0.82 -12.95 14.76
N LEU A 394 -0.43 -13.23 14.47
CA LEU A 394 -1.37 -13.91 15.35
C LEU A 394 -2.28 -14.75 14.47
N GLN A 395 -2.39 -16.04 14.80
CA GLN A 395 -3.37 -16.93 14.20
C GLN A 395 -4.04 -17.77 15.28
N GLY A 396 -5.35 -17.58 15.47
CA GLY A 396 -6.14 -18.34 16.42
C GLY A 396 -7.22 -17.53 17.13
N ASN A 397 -7.93 -18.19 18.04
CA ASN A 397 -8.92 -17.55 18.90
C ASN A 397 -8.24 -16.67 19.95
N VAL A 398 -8.58 -15.38 19.98
CA VAL A 398 -8.13 -14.43 20.98
C VAL A 398 -9.29 -14.05 21.89
N LYS A 399 -9.03 -14.02 23.19
CA LYS A 399 -9.99 -13.50 24.16
C LYS A 399 -9.87 -11.98 24.26
N LEU A 400 -10.85 -11.28 23.72
CA LEU A 400 -10.98 -9.82 23.79
C LEU A 400 -12.17 -9.49 24.68
N ASP A 401 -11.88 -8.98 25.88
CA ASP A 401 -12.87 -8.78 26.94
C ASP A 401 -13.57 -10.12 27.29
N ASP A 402 -14.89 -10.18 27.15
CA ASP A 402 -15.71 -11.37 27.39
C ASP A 402 -15.97 -12.20 26.10
N LEU A 403 -15.40 -11.78 24.97
CA LEU A 403 -15.60 -12.43 23.68
C LEU A 403 -14.35 -13.21 23.25
N GLU A 404 -14.58 -14.35 22.59
CA GLU A 404 -13.53 -15.12 21.93
C GLU A 404 -13.70 -14.92 20.42
N ILE A 405 -12.68 -14.36 19.76
CA ILE A 405 -12.73 -13.97 18.35
C ILE A 405 -11.52 -14.59 17.63
N TYR A 406 -11.76 -15.25 16.50
CA TYR A 406 -10.71 -15.81 15.67
C TYR A 406 -10.03 -14.68 14.89
N VAL A 407 -8.72 -14.55 15.09
CA VAL A 407 -7.88 -13.56 14.42
C VAL A 407 -6.80 -14.28 13.64
N ASP A 408 -6.70 -13.97 12.35
CA ASP A 408 -5.55 -14.30 11.50
C ASP A 408 -5.02 -13.00 10.91
N ALA A 409 -4.02 -12.41 11.56
CA ALA A 409 -3.51 -11.09 11.21
C ALA A 409 -2.05 -10.94 11.60
N ALA A 410 -1.33 -10.14 10.83
CA ALA A 410 0.05 -9.79 11.06
C ALA A 410 0.35 -8.38 10.57
N ILE A 411 1.37 -7.79 11.17
CA ILE A 411 1.91 -6.50 10.78
C ILE A 411 3.38 -6.59 10.39
N ALA A 412 3.75 -5.78 9.41
CA ALA A 412 5.13 -5.54 9.02
C ALA A 412 5.41 -4.03 9.04
N GLU A 413 6.56 -3.63 9.55
CA GLU A 413 7.03 -2.25 9.53
C GLU A 413 7.36 -1.84 8.10
N LEU A 414 6.77 -0.73 7.66
CA LEU A 414 6.95 -0.24 6.30
C LEU A 414 8.39 0.29 6.13
N ASN A 415 9.04 0.00 5.01
CA ASN A 415 10.39 0.51 4.75
C ASN A 415 10.37 2.04 4.55
N GLU A 416 11.46 2.73 4.92
CA GLU A 416 11.55 4.19 4.85
C GLU A 416 11.27 4.74 3.44
N CYS A 417 11.79 4.09 2.38
CA CYS A 417 11.51 4.51 1.01
C CYS A 417 10.01 4.47 0.69
N GLU A 418 9.29 3.44 1.14
CA GLU A 418 7.84 3.31 0.94
C GLU A 418 7.08 4.34 1.76
N LEU A 419 7.50 4.55 3.02
CA LEU A 419 6.93 5.56 3.89
C LEU A 419 7.05 6.96 3.30
N GLN A 420 8.21 7.32 2.75
CA GLN A 420 8.42 8.59 2.08
C GLN A 420 7.59 8.71 0.80
N CYS A 421 7.50 7.65 -0.02
CA CYS A 421 6.62 7.63 -1.19
C CYS A 421 5.16 7.88 -0.80
N MET A 422 4.68 7.20 0.26
CA MET A 422 3.31 7.36 0.75
C MET A 422 3.04 8.73 1.37
N LYS A 423 3.99 9.27 2.16
CA LYS A 423 3.89 10.63 2.73
C LYS A 423 3.92 11.70 1.64
N TYR A 424 4.72 11.50 0.60
CA TYR A 424 4.79 12.40 -0.53
C TYR A 424 3.47 12.43 -1.31
N ASP A 425 2.85 11.27 -1.54
CA ASP A 425 1.53 11.17 -2.19
C ASP A 425 0.46 11.93 -1.39
N LYS A 426 0.42 11.71 -0.06
CA LYS A 426 -0.43 12.50 0.86
C LYS A 426 -0.14 14.01 0.79
N GLY A 427 1.12 14.38 0.58
CA GLY A 427 1.58 15.76 0.51
C GLY A 427 1.27 16.49 -0.79
N LEU A 428 0.97 15.77 -1.87
CA LEU A 428 0.38 16.28 -3.12
C LEU A 428 -1.13 16.50 -2.98
N GLU A 429 -1.77 15.78 -2.06
CA GLU A 429 -3.21 15.66 -1.86
C GLU A 429 -3.79 16.56 -0.77
N SER A 430 -3.10 17.63 -0.35
CA SER A 430 -3.70 18.63 0.56
C SER A 430 -4.94 19.34 -0.02
N ASN A 431 -5.39 18.99 -1.23
CA ASN A 431 -6.65 19.42 -1.84
C ASN A 431 -7.58 18.26 -2.30
N THR A 432 -7.19 17.00 -2.21
CA THR A 432 -8.05 15.88 -2.62
C THR A 432 -7.85 14.69 -1.71
N ASN A 433 -8.95 14.19 -1.18
CA ASN A 433 -9.05 13.00 -0.33
C ASN A 433 -8.08 11.91 -0.79
N CYS A 434 -7.16 11.46 0.07
CA CYS A 434 -6.50 10.17 -0.09
C CYS A 434 -7.62 9.14 -0.10
N PRO A 435 -8.06 8.68 -1.28
CA PRO A 435 -9.16 7.76 -1.33
C PRO A 435 -8.58 6.47 -0.77
N VAL A 436 -9.36 5.75 0.01
CA VAL A 436 -9.33 4.29 -0.18
C VAL A 436 -9.56 4.13 -1.68
N TYR A 437 -8.49 3.95 -2.48
CA TYR A 437 -8.52 3.98 -3.95
C TYR A 437 -9.67 3.10 -4.40
N GLY A 438 -10.83 3.69 -4.72
CA GLY A 438 -12.09 2.94 -4.85
C GLY A 438 -13.38 3.76 -4.85
N PHE A 439 -13.44 4.98 -4.30
CA PHE A 439 -14.75 5.65 -4.18
C PHE A 439 -14.89 7.10 -4.67
N GLU A 440 -13.82 7.84 -5.00
CA GLU A 440 -13.99 9.21 -5.49
C GLU A 440 -13.08 9.54 -6.69
N ASN A 441 -13.71 9.69 -7.87
CA ASN A 441 -13.25 10.41 -9.07
C ASN A 441 -12.03 9.91 -9.87
N ILE A 442 -12.06 8.68 -10.39
CA ILE A 442 -11.16 8.30 -11.50
C ILE A 442 -11.96 7.61 -12.60
N GLU A 443 -12.29 8.35 -13.66
CA GLU A 443 -13.02 7.84 -14.84
C GLU A 443 -12.18 6.86 -15.70
N ASP A 444 -10.86 6.77 -15.51
CA ASP A 444 -9.95 6.13 -16.49
C ASP A 444 -8.95 5.09 -15.95
N PHE A 445 -9.04 4.62 -14.70
CA PHE A 445 -8.09 3.59 -14.19
C PHE A 445 -8.76 2.23 -13.95
N SER A 446 -8.44 1.26 -14.81
CA SER A 446 -8.83 -0.15 -14.66
C SER A 446 -7.62 -1.06 -14.81
N PRO A 447 -7.11 -1.68 -13.74
CA PRO A 447 -6.40 -2.93 -13.86
C PRO A 447 -7.44 -4.05 -13.82
N ASN A 448 -8.15 -4.21 -14.95
CA ASN A 448 -9.03 -5.33 -15.31
C ASN A 448 -10.35 -5.51 -14.52
N GLY A 449 -10.75 -4.56 -13.67
CA GLY A 449 -12.04 -4.56 -12.97
C GLY A 449 -13.04 -3.60 -13.61
N GLU A 450 -14.20 -4.12 -14.02
CA GLU A 450 -15.35 -3.33 -14.45
C GLU A 450 -15.80 -2.43 -13.29
N THR A 451 -15.88 -1.12 -13.52
CA THR A 451 -16.53 -0.18 -12.62
C THR A 451 -18.03 -0.33 -12.76
N ILE A 452 -18.69 -0.92 -11.77
CA ILE A 452 -20.16 -0.86 -11.68
C ILE A 452 -20.52 0.40 -10.91
N ASP A 453 -21.24 1.29 -11.59
CA ASP A 453 -22.02 2.34 -10.95
C ASP A 453 -23.08 1.70 -10.04
N LEU A 454 -22.79 1.67 -8.73
CA LEU A 454 -23.65 1.09 -7.70
C LEU A 454 -25.06 1.69 -7.72
N GLU A 455 -25.23 2.98 -8.08
CA GLU A 455 -26.55 3.61 -8.16
C GLU A 455 -27.38 3.10 -9.34
N ASN A 456 -26.75 2.81 -10.49
CA ASN A 456 -27.45 2.25 -11.65
C ASN A 456 -27.76 0.76 -11.50
N PHE A 457 -26.91 -0.02 -10.81
CA PHE A 457 -27.14 -1.45 -10.56
C PHE A 457 -28.31 -1.73 -9.62
N HIS A 458 -28.52 -0.87 -8.61
CA HIS A 458 -29.65 -0.98 -7.68
C HIS A 458 -31.03 -0.84 -8.34
N ARG A 459 -31.10 -0.15 -9.48
CA ARG A 459 -32.36 0.12 -10.19
C ARG A 459 -32.90 -1.12 -10.93
N GLU A 460 -32.04 -2.09 -11.26
CA GLU A 460 -32.44 -3.30 -12.01
C GLU A 460 -32.89 -4.46 -11.11
N LEU A 461 -32.44 -4.56 -9.85
CA LEU A 461 -32.67 -5.76 -9.02
C LEU A 461 -33.83 -5.67 -8.00
N ARG A 462 -34.50 -4.52 -7.83
CA ARG A 462 -35.64 -4.34 -6.89
C ARG A 462 -35.41 -4.94 -5.48
N MET A 463 -34.20 -4.87 -4.93
CA MET A 463 -33.90 -5.42 -3.61
C MET A 463 -34.20 -4.40 -2.50
N LYS A 464 -34.54 -4.89 -1.30
CA LYS A 464 -34.91 -4.05 -0.14
C LYS A 464 -33.66 -3.44 0.51
N GLU A 465 -33.75 -2.20 0.99
CA GLU A 465 -32.69 -1.44 1.70
C GLU A 465 -32.12 -2.12 2.97
N SER A 466 -32.71 -3.22 3.44
CA SER A 466 -32.33 -3.88 4.69
C SER A 466 -31.08 -4.76 4.60
N GLU A 467 -30.53 -5.01 3.41
CA GLU A 467 -29.41 -5.93 3.24
C GLU A 467 -28.05 -5.19 3.27
N ARG A 468 -27.10 -5.71 4.06
CA ARG A 468 -25.74 -5.13 4.18
C ARG A 468 -24.86 -5.69 3.08
N PHE A 469 -24.45 -4.81 2.17
CA PHE A 469 -23.55 -5.11 1.06
C PHE A 469 -22.09 -4.92 1.47
N PHE A 470 -21.24 -5.85 1.06
CA PHE A 470 -19.79 -5.80 1.27
C PHE A 470 -19.02 -5.86 -0.03
N VAL A 471 -17.88 -5.17 -0.04
CA VAL A 471 -16.89 -5.12 -1.13
C VAL A 471 -15.55 -5.54 -0.53
N LYS A 472 -14.67 -6.18 -1.32
CA LYS A 472 -13.29 -6.43 -0.90
C LYS A 472 -12.27 -5.89 -1.90
N ILE A 473 -11.04 -5.68 -1.43
CA ILE A 473 -9.90 -5.28 -2.27
C ILE A 473 -8.85 -6.38 -2.22
N GLY A 474 -8.69 -7.15 -3.31
CA GLY A 474 -7.85 -8.36 -3.35
C GLY A 474 -6.96 -8.50 -4.59
N ARG A 475 -5.81 -9.16 -4.42
CA ARG A 475 -4.77 -9.36 -5.46
C ARG A 475 -5.29 -9.98 -6.75
N GLY A 476 -6.14 -11.00 -6.64
CA GLY A 476 -6.52 -11.86 -7.77
C GLY A 476 -7.70 -11.35 -8.59
N THR A 477 -8.39 -10.31 -8.11
CA THR A 477 -9.68 -9.90 -8.65
C THR A 477 -9.88 -8.40 -8.77
N GLY A 478 -9.00 -7.58 -8.17
CA GLY A 478 -9.32 -6.19 -7.89
C GLY A 478 -10.51 -6.09 -6.93
N PHE A 479 -11.36 -5.08 -7.14
CA PHE A 479 -12.65 -4.95 -6.48
C PHE A 479 -13.58 -6.08 -6.92
N THR A 480 -14.17 -6.79 -5.95
CA THR A 480 -15.26 -7.74 -6.23
C THR A 480 -16.50 -7.35 -5.46
N ASP A 481 -17.61 -7.35 -6.19
CA ASP A 481 -18.90 -6.94 -5.69
C ASP A 481 -19.68 -8.10 -5.05
N ASP A 482 -20.58 -7.73 -4.14
CA ASP A 482 -21.79 -8.45 -3.68
C ASP A 482 -21.70 -9.65 -2.69
N GLY A 483 -20.87 -9.51 -1.65
CA GLY A 483 -20.97 -10.35 -0.45
C GLY A 483 -22.03 -9.86 0.55
N PHE A 484 -22.76 -10.79 1.19
CA PHE A 484 -23.72 -10.47 2.26
C PHE A 484 -23.29 -11.16 3.56
N ILE A 485 -23.36 -10.45 4.69
CA ILE A 485 -23.16 -11.11 5.98
C ILE A 485 -24.31 -12.09 6.21
N ASP A 486 -23.98 -13.36 6.46
CA ASP A 486 -24.98 -14.33 6.85
C ASP A 486 -25.48 -14.01 8.27
N THR A 487 -26.69 -13.48 8.34
CA THR A 487 -27.35 -13.14 9.60
C THR A 487 -28.10 -14.30 10.24
N SER A 488 -28.30 -15.41 9.54
CA SER A 488 -28.86 -16.61 10.18
C SER A 488 -27.90 -17.16 11.23
N MET A 489 -26.60 -16.89 11.04
CA MET A 489 -25.55 -17.11 12.03
C MET A 489 -25.47 -16.00 13.10
N LYS A 490 -26.23 -14.90 12.97
CA LYS A 490 -26.17 -13.73 13.89
C LYS A 490 -26.77 -13.95 15.27
N GLU A 491 -27.58 -14.98 15.49
CA GLU A 491 -28.05 -15.26 16.85
C GLU A 491 -26.90 -15.62 17.82
N LEU A 492 -25.68 -15.84 17.31
CA LEU A 492 -24.44 -16.04 18.06
C LEU A 492 -23.62 -14.76 18.29
N PHE A 493 -23.95 -13.63 17.65
CA PHE A 493 -23.26 -12.37 17.86
C PHE A 493 -23.80 -11.69 19.12
N VAL A 494 -23.12 -11.88 20.25
CA VAL A 494 -23.33 -11.04 21.42
C VAL A 494 -22.90 -9.61 21.05
N LYS A 495 -23.82 -8.66 21.20
CA LYS A 495 -23.63 -7.23 20.94
C LYS A 495 -22.26 -6.76 21.46
N MET A 496 -21.38 -6.29 20.58
CA MET A 496 -20.31 -5.41 21.00
C MET A 496 -20.96 -4.15 21.59
N PRO A 497 -20.73 -3.79 22.86
CA PRO A 497 -21.14 -2.49 23.35
C PRO A 497 -20.38 -1.43 22.56
N ALA A 498 -21.07 -0.38 22.12
CA ALA A 498 -20.42 0.85 21.69
C ALA A 498 -19.50 1.32 22.84
N ALA A 499 -18.31 1.82 22.49
CA ALA A 499 -17.37 2.36 23.46
C ALA A 499 -18.10 3.34 24.42
N PRO A 500 -18.04 3.14 25.74
CA PRO A 500 -18.79 3.99 26.65
C PRO A 500 -18.20 5.41 26.66
N GLU A 501 -19.02 6.39 26.27
CA GLU A 501 -18.78 7.80 26.58
C GLU A 501 -18.70 7.96 28.11
N ASN A 502 -17.53 8.35 28.62
CA ASN A 502 -17.36 8.70 30.02
C ASN A 502 -18.17 9.97 30.34
N LYS A 503 -19.37 9.82 30.90
CA LYS A 503 -20.08 10.88 31.63
C LYS A 503 -20.07 10.58 33.12
N ILE A 504 -19.35 11.42 33.87
CA ILE A 504 -19.35 11.49 35.33
C ILE A 504 -20.75 11.89 35.81
N PRO A 505 -21.40 11.18 36.74
CA PRO A 505 -22.62 11.68 37.37
C PRO A 505 -22.37 12.21 38.79
N ALA A 506 -23.11 13.25 39.14
CA ALA A 506 -23.42 13.60 40.52
C ALA A 506 -24.95 13.81 40.67
N PRO A 507 -25.51 13.61 41.87
CA PRO A 507 -26.81 12.94 42.05
C PRO A 507 -27.95 13.89 42.44
N GLU A 508 -29.21 13.42 42.30
CA GLU A 508 -30.17 13.24 43.42
C GLU A 508 -31.66 13.07 42.99
N ASN A 509 -32.39 12.31 43.83
CA ASN A 509 -33.84 12.31 44.12
C ASN A 509 -34.85 11.35 43.44
N LYS A 510 -35.05 10.19 44.10
CA LYS A 510 -36.25 9.68 44.82
C LYS A 510 -37.70 9.78 44.25
N ILE A 511 -38.29 8.56 44.09
CA ILE A 511 -39.67 8.07 44.44
C ILE A 511 -40.82 8.29 43.39
N PRO A 512 -41.85 7.41 43.22
CA PRO A 512 -42.01 5.94 43.42
C PRO A 512 -42.58 5.17 42.20
N ALA A 513 -42.70 3.84 42.37
CA ALA A 513 -43.32 2.85 41.48
C ALA A 513 -44.85 2.98 41.30
N PRO A 514 -45.40 2.31 40.26
CA PRO A 514 -46.57 1.47 40.49
C PRO A 514 -46.47 0.06 39.87
N GLU A 515 -47.41 -0.76 40.33
CA GLU A 515 -47.48 -2.22 40.30
C GLU A 515 -47.99 -2.84 38.98
N ALA A 516 -47.59 -4.11 38.81
CA ALA A 516 -48.31 -5.28 38.31
C ALA A 516 -49.25 -5.20 37.07
N GLY A 517 -48.93 -6.06 36.08
CA GLY A 517 -49.93 -6.92 35.44
C GLY A 517 -49.94 -6.94 33.92
N ALA A 518 -49.12 -7.80 33.30
CA ALA A 518 -49.45 -8.48 32.04
C ALA A 518 -48.44 -9.61 31.77
N THR A 519 -48.86 -10.85 31.94
CA THR A 519 -48.15 -12.05 31.46
C THR A 519 -48.49 -12.27 29.99
N ALA A 520 -47.51 -12.06 29.10
CA ALA A 520 -47.55 -12.57 27.73
C ALA A 520 -46.83 -13.93 27.71
N SER A 521 -47.57 -15.00 27.38
CA SER A 521 -47.01 -16.33 27.12
C SER A 521 -46.38 -16.35 25.73
N PHE A 522 -45.08 -16.63 25.67
CA PHE A 522 -44.39 -16.99 24.42
C PHE A 522 -44.19 -18.51 24.43
N ASP A 523 -44.82 -19.20 23.49
CA ASP A 523 -44.49 -20.60 23.17
C ASP A 523 -43.11 -20.62 22.50
N ILE A 524 -42.10 -21.09 23.24
CA ILE A 524 -40.76 -21.37 22.70
C ILE A 524 -40.73 -22.87 22.35
N PRO A 525 -40.46 -23.27 21.10
CA PRO A 525 -40.22 -24.67 20.79
C PRO A 525 -38.91 -25.11 21.45
N LEU A 526 -38.98 -26.06 22.38
CA LEU A 526 -37.84 -26.54 23.14
C LEU A 526 -37.04 -27.59 22.33
N PRO A 527 -35.71 -27.49 22.21
CA PRO A 527 -34.88 -28.40 21.42
C PRO A 527 -34.37 -29.59 22.26
N PHE A 528 -35.23 -30.21 23.07
CA PHE A 528 -34.85 -31.34 23.94
C PHE A 528 -35.48 -32.65 23.43
N CYS A 529 -34.84 -33.80 23.71
CA CYS A 529 -35.44 -35.08 23.35
C CYS A 529 -36.65 -35.39 24.25
N GLU A 530 -37.64 -36.08 23.70
CA GLU A 530 -38.94 -36.32 24.33
C GLU A 530 -38.83 -37.04 25.69
N ASN A 531 -37.80 -37.86 25.91
CA ASN A 531 -37.54 -38.53 27.18
C ASN A 531 -36.99 -37.59 28.27
N CYS A 532 -36.11 -36.64 27.92
CA CYS A 532 -35.63 -35.61 28.87
C CYS A 532 -36.74 -34.60 29.19
N ILE A 533 -37.67 -34.37 28.26
CA ILE A 533 -38.87 -33.56 28.49
C ILE A 533 -39.83 -34.32 29.41
N GLN A 534 -40.16 -35.59 29.12
CA GLN A 534 -41.12 -36.37 29.90
C GLN A 534 -40.67 -36.67 31.33
N SER A 535 -39.37 -36.90 31.58
CA SER A 535 -38.86 -37.09 32.95
C SER A 535 -38.89 -35.81 33.79
N PHE A 536 -38.98 -34.63 33.16
CA PHE A 536 -38.83 -33.33 33.82
C PHE A 536 -40.16 -32.57 33.92
N VAL A 537 -41.03 -32.69 32.91
CA VAL A 537 -42.39 -32.11 32.88
C VAL A 537 -43.32 -32.80 33.89
N SER A 538 -43.01 -34.02 34.34
CA SER A 538 -43.78 -34.68 35.39
C SER A 538 -43.61 -34.07 36.79
N GLU A 539 -42.63 -33.17 37.00
CA GLU A 539 -42.31 -32.68 38.35
C GLU A 539 -42.41 -31.16 38.57
N LYS A 540 -42.42 -30.29 37.54
CA LYS A 540 -42.47 -28.82 37.75
C LYS A 540 -43.15 -28.03 36.61
N GLU A 541 -43.84 -26.95 36.96
CA GLU A 541 -44.57 -26.06 36.03
C GLU A 541 -43.73 -24.88 35.47
N LYS A 542 -42.56 -24.55 36.03
CA LYS A 542 -41.67 -23.46 35.54
C LYS A 542 -40.18 -23.77 35.77
N ILE A 543 -39.35 -23.40 34.80
CA ILE A 543 -37.88 -23.61 34.79
C ILE A 543 -37.18 -22.24 34.85
N ASP A 544 -36.17 -22.08 35.71
CA ASP A 544 -35.30 -20.89 35.71
C ASP A 544 -34.09 -21.03 34.76
N GLN A 545 -33.43 -19.91 34.45
CA GLN A 545 -32.33 -19.89 33.47
C GLN A 545 -31.13 -20.76 33.87
N LYS A 546 -30.89 -20.98 35.16
CA LYS A 546 -29.76 -21.78 35.64
C LYS A 546 -30.07 -23.28 35.52
N GLU A 547 -31.29 -23.69 35.84
CA GLU A 547 -31.77 -25.06 35.64
C GLU A 547 -31.87 -25.42 34.14
N TYR A 548 -32.29 -24.47 33.29
CA TYR A 548 -32.28 -24.62 31.84
C TYR A 548 -30.87 -24.92 31.29
N PHE A 549 -29.85 -24.25 31.84
CA PHE A 549 -28.46 -24.41 31.41
C PHE A 549 -27.86 -25.76 31.82
N GLU A 550 -28.26 -26.32 32.96
CA GLU A 550 -27.84 -27.67 33.38
C GLU A 550 -28.62 -28.78 32.64
N LEU A 551 -29.89 -28.55 32.31
CA LEU A 551 -30.68 -29.42 31.44
C LEU A 551 -30.08 -29.54 30.03
N SER A 552 -29.60 -28.43 29.45
CA SER A 552 -28.96 -28.45 28.13
C SER A 552 -27.65 -29.23 28.14
N LYS A 553 -26.82 -29.09 29.19
CA LYS A 553 -25.59 -29.88 29.36
C LYS A 553 -25.87 -31.38 29.50
N ASN A 554 -26.96 -31.76 30.16
CA ASN A 554 -27.32 -33.17 30.35
C ASN A 554 -27.94 -33.78 29.08
N CYS A 555 -28.73 -33.01 28.33
CA CYS A 555 -29.24 -33.43 27.02
C CYS A 555 -28.09 -33.65 26.01
N MET A 556 -27.03 -32.83 26.06
CA MET A 556 -25.82 -33.00 25.25
C MET A 556 -25.04 -34.29 25.53
N LYS A 557 -25.27 -34.95 26.69
CA LYS A 557 -24.62 -36.22 27.08
C LYS A 557 -25.49 -37.46 26.80
N CYS A 558 -26.70 -37.27 26.27
CA CYS A 558 -27.62 -38.36 25.96
C CYS A 558 -27.22 -39.05 24.64
N ASP A 559 -26.60 -40.23 24.75
CA ASP A 559 -26.08 -41.02 23.62
C ASP A 559 -27.18 -41.73 22.79
N LYS A 560 -28.46 -41.49 23.09
CA LYS A 560 -29.59 -42.11 22.39
C LYS A 560 -30.17 -41.15 21.34
N ARG A 561 -29.51 -41.05 20.19
CA ARG A 561 -30.14 -40.48 18.99
C ARG A 561 -31.21 -41.44 18.46
N ILE A 562 -32.40 -40.88 18.24
CA ILE A 562 -33.58 -41.53 17.68
C ILE A 562 -33.24 -42.16 16.32
N GLY A 563 -33.73 -43.38 16.12
CA GLY A 563 -33.68 -44.09 14.84
C GLY A 563 -34.27 -43.23 13.73
N LYS A 564 -33.46 -42.99 12.69
CA LYS A 564 -33.86 -42.32 11.47
C LYS A 564 -35.00 -43.11 10.81
N LYS A 565 -36.12 -42.45 10.55
CA LYS A 565 -37.01 -42.87 9.45
C LYS A 565 -36.29 -42.47 8.17
N ASP A 566 -36.06 -43.46 7.32
CA ASP A 566 -35.50 -43.26 5.98
C ASP A 566 -36.48 -42.39 5.17
N GLY A 567 -36.09 -41.15 4.86
CA GLY A 567 -36.93 -40.30 4.00
C GLY A 567 -36.46 -38.87 3.79
N GLU A 568 -36.01 -38.17 4.84
CA GLU A 568 -35.65 -36.76 4.75
C GLU A 568 -34.31 -36.50 5.44
N LYS A 569 -33.24 -36.52 4.64
CA LYS A 569 -31.91 -36.03 5.01
C LYS A 569 -31.46 -35.14 3.87
N LYS A 570 -31.50 -33.81 3.99
CA LYS A 570 -30.59 -32.95 3.19
C LYS A 570 -30.21 -31.58 3.80
N ASN A 571 -30.82 -31.07 4.88
CA ASN A 571 -30.45 -29.72 5.36
C ASN A 571 -29.80 -29.66 6.77
N ASP A 572 -30.12 -30.56 7.70
CA ASP A 572 -29.62 -30.43 9.08
C ASP A 572 -28.13 -30.77 9.27
N ASP A 573 -27.53 -31.55 8.35
CA ASP A 573 -26.12 -31.95 8.46
C ASP A 573 -25.14 -30.78 8.19
N VAL A 574 -25.58 -29.70 7.51
CA VAL A 574 -24.75 -28.51 7.27
C VAL A 574 -24.72 -27.58 8.47
N GLU A 575 -25.83 -27.41 9.18
CA GLU A 575 -25.84 -26.69 10.45
C GLU A 575 -24.95 -27.39 11.50
N ASP A 576 -24.91 -28.72 11.50
CA ASP A 576 -24.04 -29.48 12.41
C ASP A 576 -22.54 -29.42 12.02
N HIS A 577 -22.20 -29.22 10.75
CA HIS A 577 -20.82 -29.02 10.30
C HIS A 577 -20.31 -27.59 10.57
N VAL A 578 -21.14 -26.58 10.39
CA VAL A 578 -20.78 -25.18 10.69
C VAL A 578 -20.58 -24.94 12.21
N ARG A 579 -21.02 -25.88 13.07
CA ARG A 579 -20.80 -25.87 14.53
C ARG A 579 -19.35 -26.10 14.98
N PHE A 580 -18.37 -26.26 14.09
CA PHE A 580 -16.96 -26.24 14.51
C PHE A 580 -16.63 -24.91 15.19
N PHE A 581 -16.09 -25.01 16.42
CA PHE A 581 -15.98 -23.93 17.41
C PHE A 581 -15.38 -22.62 16.88
N TRP A 582 -14.44 -22.68 15.94
CA TRP A 582 -13.72 -21.53 15.42
C TRP A 582 -14.56 -20.68 14.44
N ALA A 583 -15.48 -21.28 13.67
CA ALA A 583 -16.31 -20.54 12.70
C ALA A 583 -17.29 -19.57 13.40
N ARG A 584 -17.65 -19.85 14.67
CA ARG A 584 -18.47 -18.96 15.50
C ARG A 584 -17.79 -17.65 15.87
N ASN A 585 -16.46 -17.62 15.77
CA ASN A 585 -15.65 -16.53 16.28
C ASN A 585 -15.15 -15.62 15.14
N CYS A 586 -15.72 -15.72 13.94
CA CYS A 586 -15.33 -14.91 12.78
C CYS A 586 -16.55 -14.34 12.03
N VAL A 587 -16.30 -13.38 11.14
CA VAL A 587 -17.29 -12.85 10.22
C VAL A 587 -17.47 -13.84 9.08
N VAL A 588 -18.71 -14.25 8.84
CA VAL A 588 -19.07 -15.17 7.77
C VAL A 588 -19.84 -14.43 6.69
N ILE A 589 -19.29 -14.43 5.47
CA ILE A 589 -19.82 -13.74 4.30
C ILE A 589 -20.30 -14.80 3.32
N ARG A 590 -21.58 -14.78 2.99
CA ARG A 590 -22.22 -15.75 2.11
C ARG A 590 -22.04 -15.37 0.65
N LYS A 591 -21.75 -16.38 -0.16
CA LYS A 591 -21.74 -16.33 -1.63
C LYS A 591 -23.14 -16.14 -2.21
N GLN A 592 -23.29 -15.24 -3.19
CA GLN A 592 -24.54 -15.11 -3.99
C GLN A 592 -24.45 -15.81 -5.35
N LYS A 593 -23.49 -15.41 -6.20
CA LYS A 593 -23.31 -15.96 -7.55
C LYS A 593 -21.91 -16.53 -7.76
N GLU A 594 -20.89 -15.72 -7.50
CA GLU A 594 -19.48 -16.11 -7.57
C GLU A 594 -18.85 -16.18 -6.18
N SER A 595 -17.71 -16.86 -6.06
CA SER A 595 -17.00 -16.89 -4.79
C SER A 595 -16.56 -15.49 -4.40
N PHE A 596 -17.04 -15.00 -3.25
CA PHE A 596 -16.65 -13.69 -2.71
C PHE A 596 -15.15 -13.65 -2.37
N CYS A 597 -14.50 -14.80 -2.19
CA CYS A 597 -13.06 -14.93 -1.99
C CYS A 597 -12.49 -15.96 -2.96
N LYS A 598 -11.37 -15.65 -3.61
CA LYS A 598 -10.62 -16.54 -4.50
C LYS A 598 -9.22 -16.80 -3.89
N PRO A 599 -8.49 -17.82 -4.35
CA PRO A 599 -7.10 -18.03 -3.92
C PRO A 599 -6.27 -16.75 -4.11
N GLY A 600 -5.55 -16.34 -3.06
CA GLY A 600 -4.74 -15.12 -3.03
C GLY A 600 -5.40 -13.90 -2.38
N ASP A 601 -6.71 -13.95 -2.10
CA ASP A 601 -7.44 -12.87 -1.41
C ASP A 601 -7.23 -12.85 0.11
N SER A 602 -6.51 -13.82 0.67
CA SER A 602 -6.09 -13.78 2.06
C SER A 602 -5.33 -12.49 2.36
N GLY A 603 -5.76 -11.76 3.38
CA GLY A 603 -5.23 -10.44 3.74
C GLY A 603 -6.03 -9.29 3.15
N ALA A 604 -7.01 -9.52 2.28
CA ALA A 604 -7.86 -8.47 1.73
C ALA A 604 -8.76 -7.84 2.81
N LEU A 605 -8.90 -6.51 2.80
CA LEU A 605 -9.88 -5.82 3.61
C LEU A 605 -11.29 -5.94 3.01
N VAL A 606 -12.27 -6.10 3.89
CA VAL A 606 -13.70 -6.09 3.57
C VAL A 606 -14.27 -4.74 3.99
N PHE A 607 -14.97 -4.06 3.09
CA PHE A 607 -15.60 -2.77 3.30
C PHE A 607 -17.12 -2.91 3.28
N GLY A 608 -17.79 -2.18 4.16
CA GLY A 608 -19.24 -2.00 4.11
C GLY A 608 -19.63 -0.89 3.14
N LYS A 609 -20.95 -0.75 2.90
CA LYS A 609 -21.53 0.34 2.10
C LYS A 609 -21.20 1.74 2.62
N ASP A 610 -20.82 1.86 3.89
CA ASP A 610 -20.38 3.10 4.54
C ASP A 610 -18.89 3.41 4.31
N ASN A 611 -18.23 2.66 3.43
CA ASN A 611 -16.79 2.74 3.16
C ASN A 611 -15.90 2.50 4.39
N ARG A 612 -16.46 1.93 5.46
CA ARG A 612 -15.70 1.51 6.64
C ARG A 612 -15.17 0.11 6.44
N ALA A 613 -13.94 -0.14 6.87
CA ALA A 613 -13.38 -1.49 6.85
C ALA A 613 -13.97 -2.31 8.02
N TRP A 614 -14.53 -3.47 7.71
CA TRP A 614 -15.20 -4.36 8.66
C TRP A 614 -14.36 -5.54 9.08
N GLY A 615 -13.52 -6.07 8.19
CA GLY A 615 -12.77 -7.28 8.48
C GLY A 615 -11.63 -7.55 7.52
N LEU A 616 -10.82 -8.54 7.88
CA LEU A 616 -9.66 -9.01 7.15
C LEU A 616 -9.90 -10.46 6.71
N LEU A 617 -9.97 -10.70 5.40
CA LEU A 617 -10.30 -12.02 4.84
C LEU A 617 -9.17 -13.01 5.06
N PHE A 618 -9.49 -14.22 5.51
CA PHE A 618 -8.47 -15.26 5.76
C PHE A 618 -8.75 -16.64 5.19
N GLY A 619 -9.94 -16.88 4.67
CA GLY A 619 -10.21 -18.15 4.01
C GLY A 619 -11.62 -18.31 3.51
N THR A 620 -11.86 -19.51 2.99
CA THR A 620 -13.17 -19.97 2.55
C THR A 620 -13.53 -21.26 3.27
N TYR A 621 -14.82 -21.44 3.54
CA TYR A 621 -15.37 -22.65 4.10
C TYR A 621 -16.37 -23.26 3.12
N ASP A 622 -16.01 -24.42 2.58
CA ASP A 622 -16.87 -25.22 1.69
C ASP A 622 -17.71 -26.19 2.55
N VAL A 623 -19.03 -26.04 2.50
CA VAL A 623 -19.98 -26.92 3.20
C VAL A 623 -20.35 -28.18 2.41
N GLY A 624 -19.74 -28.41 1.25
CA GLY A 624 -20.03 -29.54 0.37
C GLY A 624 -21.38 -29.45 -0.34
N ILE A 625 -22.11 -28.35 -0.18
CA ILE A 625 -23.32 -28.04 -0.93
C ILE A 625 -22.93 -27.07 -2.07
N LYS A 626 -23.39 -27.37 -3.28
CA LYS A 626 -23.14 -26.51 -4.44
C LYS A 626 -23.69 -25.11 -4.18
N ASN A 627 -22.84 -24.10 -4.38
CA ASN A 627 -23.15 -22.66 -4.24
C ASN A 627 -23.34 -22.14 -2.81
N SER A 628 -22.76 -22.79 -1.81
CA SER A 628 -22.82 -22.32 -0.42
C SER A 628 -21.45 -22.19 0.23
N ASP A 629 -20.44 -21.86 -0.56
CA ASP A 629 -19.13 -21.50 -0.02
C ASP A 629 -19.25 -20.22 0.80
N TYR A 630 -18.69 -20.23 2.00
CA TYR A 630 -18.62 -19.05 2.85
C TYR A 630 -17.22 -18.47 2.81
N CYS A 631 -17.13 -17.15 2.87
CA CYS A 631 -15.87 -16.44 3.06
C CYS A 631 -15.76 -16.03 4.52
N LEU A 632 -14.56 -16.13 5.06
CA LEU A 632 -14.28 -15.95 6.47
C LEU A 632 -13.37 -14.73 6.64
N ALA A 633 -13.76 -13.83 7.54
CA ALA A 633 -12.97 -12.64 7.87
C ALA A 633 -12.84 -12.46 9.38
N SER A 634 -11.68 -12.00 9.84
CA SER A 634 -11.51 -11.55 11.22
C SER A 634 -12.07 -10.13 11.34
N PRO A 635 -12.93 -9.82 12.34
CA PRO A 635 -13.40 -8.45 12.55
C PRO A 635 -12.22 -7.49 12.71
N LEU A 636 -12.19 -6.39 11.96
CA LEU A 636 -11.01 -5.51 11.92
C LEU A 636 -10.75 -4.87 13.29
N SER A 637 -11.78 -4.45 14.00
CA SER A 637 -11.65 -3.92 15.37
C SER A 637 -11.01 -4.92 16.34
N ALA A 638 -11.34 -6.21 16.19
CA ALA A 638 -10.74 -7.28 16.98
C ALA A 638 -9.28 -7.53 16.57
N VAL A 639 -8.99 -7.49 15.26
CA VAL A 639 -7.63 -7.59 14.72
C VAL A 639 -6.73 -6.50 15.31
N LEU A 640 -7.15 -5.23 15.22
CA LEU A 640 -6.38 -4.09 15.72
C LEU A 640 -6.13 -4.22 17.23
N LYS A 641 -7.20 -4.40 18.02
CA LYS A 641 -7.09 -4.55 19.48
C LYS A 641 -6.19 -5.73 19.89
N ALA A 642 -6.28 -6.86 19.21
CA ALA A 642 -5.43 -8.01 19.49
C ALA A 642 -3.95 -7.73 19.15
N LEU A 643 -3.68 -7.06 18.02
CA LEU A 643 -2.32 -6.65 17.66
C LEU A 643 -1.74 -5.62 18.64
N GLU A 644 -2.52 -4.64 19.07
CA GLU A 644 -2.10 -3.65 20.09
C GLU A 644 -1.71 -4.33 21.40
N GLN A 645 -2.57 -5.22 21.92
CA GLN A 645 -2.32 -5.95 23.16
C GLN A 645 -1.05 -6.80 23.10
N LYS A 646 -0.75 -7.38 21.93
CA LYS A 646 0.39 -8.28 21.76
C LYS A 646 1.69 -7.58 21.44
N THR A 647 1.63 -6.49 20.69
CA THR A 647 2.83 -5.76 20.24
C THR A 647 3.21 -4.61 21.16
N GLY A 648 2.30 -4.16 22.02
CA GLY A 648 2.47 -2.97 22.85
C GLY A 648 2.32 -1.65 22.07
N LYS A 649 2.05 -1.71 20.76
CA LYS A 649 1.82 -0.55 19.90
C LYS A 649 0.42 -0.04 20.16
N LYS A 650 0.30 1.20 20.63
CA LYS A 650 -0.98 1.79 21.01
C LYS A 650 -1.58 2.58 19.85
N GLY A 651 -2.91 2.61 19.81
CA GLY A 651 -3.69 3.38 18.84
C GLY A 651 -3.44 2.96 17.40
N LEU A 652 -3.28 1.65 17.16
CA LEU A 652 -3.19 1.12 15.81
C LEU A 652 -4.51 1.41 15.10
N LYS A 653 -4.45 2.29 14.10
CA LYS A 653 -5.58 2.66 13.25
C LYS A 653 -5.23 2.54 11.77
N LEU A 654 -6.24 2.38 10.93
CA LEU A 654 -6.01 2.43 9.48
C LEU A 654 -5.54 3.82 9.08
N TRP A 655 -4.50 3.90 8.25
CA TRP A 655 -3.87 5.17 7.86
C TRP A 655 -4.78 6.11 7.04
N CYS A 656 -5.97 5.64 6.65
CA CYS A 656 -7.01 6.41 5.96
C CYS A 656 -8.16 6.87 6.87
N GLU A 657 -8.23 6.43 8.13
CA GLU A 657 -9.21 6.93 9.09
C GLU A 657 -8.81 8.35 9.50
N ARG A 658 -9.40 9.33 8.79
CA ARG A 658 -9.37 10.71 9.26
C ARG A 658 -10.21 10.76 10.52
N ASP A 659 -9.55 11.11 11.63
CA ASP A 659 -10.25 11.55 12.83
C ASP A 659 -11.03 12.81 12.46
N GLU A 660 -12.32 12.67 12.14
CA GLU A 660 -13.21 13.82 11.92
C GLU A 660 -13.21 14.73 13.16
N GLU A 661 -13.00 14.15 14.35
CA GLU A 661 -12.76 14.89 15.61
C GLU A 661 -11.58 15.86 15.53
N THR A 662 -10.52 15.55 14.77
CA THR A 662 -9.34 16.41 14.67
C THR A 662 -9.62 17.62 13.77
N LYS A 663 -10.55 17.50 12.81
CA LYS A 663 -11.04 18.64 12.03
C LYS A 663 -11.95 19.53 12.87
N GLU A 664 -12.84 18.96 13.69
CA GLU A 664 -13.68 19.75 14.60
C GLU A 664 -12.86 20.45 15.68
N LYS A 665 -11.86 19.77 16.26
CA LYS A 665 -10.94 20.39 17.23
C LYS A 665 -10.12 21.51 16.60
N LYS A 666 -9.49 21.29 15.44
CA LYS A 666 -8.77 22.37 14.75
C LYS A 666 -9.69 23.54 14.35
N GLY A 667 -10.90 23.25 13.87
CA GLY A 667 -11.87 24.29 13.55
C GLY A 667 -12.32 25.08 14.77
N ASN A 668 -12.46 24.43 15.94
CA ASN A 668 -12.80 25.11 17.18
C ASN A 668 -11.61 25.87 17.79
N ASP A 669 -10.39 25.33 17.69
CA ASP A 669 -9.17 25.98 18.18
C ASP A 669 -8.83 27.21 17.31
N GLU A 670 -8.91 27.10 15.97
CA GLU A 670 -8.75 28.25 15.05
C GLU A 670 -9.86 29.29 15.25
N LYS A 671 -11.09 28.87 15.55
CA LYS A 671 -12.17 29.79 15.86
C LYS A 671 -11.92 30.53 17.17
N LYS A 672 -11.41 29.82 18.19
CA LYS A 672 -11.08 30.41 19.49
C LYS A 672 -9.87 31.35 19.41
N GLU A 673 -8.85 31.01 18.63
CA GLU A 673 -7.68 31.87 18.39
C GLU A 673 -8.07 33.13 17.60
N ASN A 674 -9.00 33.02 16.64
CA ASN A 674 -9.57 34.18 15.95
C ASN A 674 -10.43 35.06 16.89
N GLU A 675 -11.20 34.46 17.81
CA GLU A 675 -11.97 35.22 18.81
C GLU A 675 -11.03 35.96 19.80
N GLU A 676 -9.94 35.34 20.25
CA GLU A 676 -8.93 35.97 21.13
C GLU A 676 -8.15 37.09 20.41
N ASN A 677 -7.85 36.94 19.11
CA ASN A 677 -7.19 38.00 18.34
C ASN A 677 -8.09 39.23 18.13
N VAL A 678 -9.40 39.03 17.90
CA VAL A 678 -10.35 40.14 17.78
C VAL A 678 -10.51 40.90 19.10
N GLU A 679 -10.51 40.20 20.25
CA GLU A 679 -10.56 40.87 21.56
C GLU A 679 -9.27 41.67 21.86
N ASN A 680 -8.10 41.17 21.43
CA ASN A 680 -6.84 41.88 21.60
C ASN A 680 -6.77 43.16 20.75
N ASP A 681 -7.19 43.10 19.49
CA ASP A 681 -7.23 44.27 18.58
C ASP A 681 -8.18 45.36 19.12
N GLU A 682 -9.36 44.99 19.63
CA GLU A 682 -10.29 45.94 20.27
C GLU A 682 -9.72 46.58 21.56
N SER A 683 -8.83 45.87 22.26
CA SER A 683 -8.19 46.35 23.48
C SER A 683 -7.06 47.34 23.20
N GLU A 684 -6.30 47.13 22.11
CA GLU A 684 -5.25 48.05 21.66
C GLU A 684 -5.85 49.35 21.11
N GLU A 685 -6.94 49.27 20.33
CA GLU A 685 -7.63 50.45 19.81
C GLU A 685 -8.22 51.31 20.94
N LYS A 686 -8.73 50.69 22.03
CA LYS A 686 -9.19 51.42 23.22
C LYS A 686 -8.04 52.14 23.95
N LYS A 687 -6.88 51.49 24.11
CA LYS A 687 -5.71 52.12 24.73
C LYS A 687 -5.18 53.29 23.91
N GLU A 688 -5.11 53.15 22.59
CA GLU A 688 -4.64 54.23 21.71
C GLU A 688 -5.59 55.45 21.75
N ASN A 689 -6.90 55.20 21.87
CA ASN A 689 -7.90 56.25 22.00
C ASN A 689 -7.86 56.95 23.37
N GLU A 690 -7.60 56.23 24.46
CA GLU A 690 -7.41 56.83 25.79
C GLU A 690 -6.13 57.70 25.84
N GLU A 691 -5.03 57.23 25.24
CA GLU A 691 -3.77 57.98 25.19
C GLU A 691 -3.89 59.25 24.32
N LYS A 692 -4.62 59.19 23.20
CA LYS A 692 -4.95 60.38 22.40
C LYS A 692 -5.75 61.40 23.20
N LYS A 693 -6.74 60.94 23.98
CA LYS A 693 -7.59 61.82 24.80
C LYS A 693 -6.79 62.48 25.93
N GLU A 694 -5.89 61.75 26.58
CA GLU A 694 -5.04 62.30 27.64
C GLU A 694 -4.04 63.35 27.09
N ASN A 695 -3.53 63.12 25.87
CA ASN A 695 -2.65 64.08 25.19
C ASN A 695 -3.39 65.35 24.75
N GLU A 696 -4.64 65.25 24.30
CA GLU A 696 -5.48 66.41 23.99
C GLU A 696 -5.79 67.24 25.26
N GLU A 697 -6.14 66.61 26.38
CA GLU A 697 -6.36 67.32 27.65
C GLU A 697 -5.10 68.03 28.17
N LYS A 698 -3.92 67.40 28.05
CA LYS A 698 -2.64 68.05 28.40
C LYS A 698 -2.38 69.29 27.55
N LYS A 699 -2.63 69.20 26.24
CA LYS A 699 -2.43 70.32 25.30
C LYS A 699 -3.39 71.48 25.59
N GLU A 700 -4.65 71.19 25.90
CA GLU A 700 -5.64 72.22 26.24
C GLU A 700 -5.29 72.93 27.57
N ASN A 701 -4.73 72.19 28.53
CA ASN A 701 -4.27 72.75 29.80
C ASN A 701 -3.02 73.63 29.65
N GLU A 702 -2.08 73.27 28.77
CA GLU A 702 -0.92 74.11 28.44
C GLU A 702 -1.33 75.41 27.76
N GLU A 703 -2.26 75.38 26.79
CA GLU A 703 -2.79 76.59 26.15
C GLU A 703 -3.51 77.51 27.15
N LYS A 704 -4.27 76.95 28.09
CA LYS A 704 -4.91 77.74 29.17
C LYS A 704 -3.87 78.44 30.04
N LYS A 705 -2.80 77.73 30.41
CA LYS A 705 -1.71 78.26 31.25
C LYS A 705 -0.93 79.37 30.53
N GLU A 706 -0.65 79.21 29.24
CA GLU A 706 0.02 80.23 28.44
C GLU A 706 -0.85 81.49 28.27
N ASN A 707 -2.17 81.32 28.13
CA ASN A 707 -3.12 82.44 28.06
C ASN A 707 -3.25 83.21 29.39
N GLU A 708 -3.17 82.52 30.53
CA GLU A 708 -3.14 83.17 31.85
C GLU A 708 -1.84 83.96 32.09
N GLU A 709 -0.68 83.42 31.68
CA GLU A 709 0.60 84.15 31.74
C GLU A 709 0.58 85.39 30.82
N LYS A 710 -0.02 85.29 29.63
CA LYS A 710 -0.18 86.44 28.72
C LYS A 710 -1.12 87.51 29.30
N LYS A 711 -2.14 87.12 30.07
CA LYS A 711 -3.03 88.06 30.77
C LYS A 711 -2.31 88.78 31.92
N THR A 712 -1.52 88.07 32.72
CA THR A 712 -0.77 88.67 33.84
C THR A 712 0.34 89.59 33.40
N LYS A 713 0.95 89.38 32.23
CA LYS A 713 1.93 90.32 31.64
C LYS A 713 1.31 91.58 31.01
N LYS A 714 -0.01 91.63 30.84
CA LYS A 714 -0.74 92.77 30.24
C LYS A 714 -1.38 93.70 31.27
N MET A 715 -1.53 93.26 32.52
CA MET A 715 -1.87 94.10 33.67
C MET A 715 -0.59 94.67 34.27
#